data_AF-A0A2V2S2E0-F1
#
_entry.id   AF-A0A2V2S2E0-F1
#
_cell.length_a   1.000
_cell.length_b   1.000
_cell.length_c   1.000
_cell.angle_alpha   90.00
_cell.angle_beta   90.00
_cell.angle_gamma   90.00
#
_symmetry.space_group_name_H-M   'P 1'
#
loop_
_entity.id
_entity.type
_entity.pdbx_description
1 polymer ?
#
loop_
_entity_poly.entity_id
_entity_poly.type
_entity_poly.pdbx_seq_one_letter_code
_entity_poly.pdbx_strand_id
1 'polypeptide(L)'
;MKSPAHPKASLRLLAAVCLFLALKSVGWAADEIRTVAEIRALSPEQARQKFPVHLQAVVTFYSEPLYSYFAQDATAGIYLRFEPGVTPPHLEAGQNVEVTGTASPGEFAPVVSVGRVTLTGQGEMPRAKTVSYEQLASGVEDSQFVEIGGVVRSLRKLPATEFYEIEISTGSGRLLVFARDLPVAQPEELPDSAVRVRGVCSTQFNRQRQLFAIRLMVPRPGDLQVEVPAPKSPYDLPVRPIGSLLQFTPQQNLGHRVKVAGKVTYFAPGSTLYLQDEERGVQVQTKISEPLSLGDVVEVLGFVHQGDYTPMLQDAVYRKIKSDTPLSPARVTTDEALAGAFDSKLIQIPARLIDRTRHDNGEFLLLQESNVIFQANLKGESKENSFAGIENGSLVQVTGVCRIEPGEWSAGTDWRAKSFTVLLRSPSDVALLKSPPWWTLGKVLWFAGALAFVTLAAFGWVGVLHRQVAERTRELEDQSQKRQVAERRREIEQERARVAHDLHDELGARLTEVNMLTSLVKSPTTSTAEKERYLDDLGETSRQMVTSLDEIVWAVNPRNDTITSLASYFGSYAQRLLDLASIACGLDFAEDLPERRLDPKFRQEVFFAFKEALNNVVRHARARRVWVRIYVRDENLVVEIADDGQGMDAGALHAGNDGIANMKERMRAISGECEIASDAQQGTTVRFRARLPQKPL
;
A
#
# COMPACT_ATOMS: atom_id res chain seq x y z
N MET A 1 61.57 -61.47 -41.56
CA MET A 1 62.56 -61.45 -40.47
C MET A 1 61.82 -61.68 -39.15
N LYS A 2 62.35 -62.61 -38.34
CA LYS A 2 62.06 -62.95 -36.91
C LYS A 2 61.75 -61.70 -36.06
N SER A 3 61.00 -61.65 -34.95
CA SER A 3 60.24 -62.54 -34.01
C SER A 3 59.58 -61.57 -32.94
N PRO A 4 58.97 -61.99 -31.81
CA PRO A 4 57.58 -62.45 -31.62
C PRO A 4 56.78 -61.62 -30.57
N ALA A 5 55.44 -61.78 -30.53
CA ALA A 5 54.64 -61.58 -29.31
C ALA A 5 53.28 -62.31 -29.41
N HIS A 6 52.91 -63.04 -28.34
CA HIS A 6 51.70 -63.85 -28.15
C HIS A 6 50.39 -63.02 -28.19
N PRO A 7 49.21 -63.66 -28.37
CA PRO A 7 48.45 -64.10 -27.19
C PRO A 7 47.78 -65.48 -27.30
N LYS A 8 47.95 -66.27 -26.24
CA LYS A 8 47.08 -67.40 -25.85
C LYS A 8 45.76 -66.81 -25.34
N ALA A 9 44.67 -66.86 -26.11
CA ALA A 9 43.35 -66.42 -25.61
C ALA A 9 42.13 -67.18 -26.15
N SER A 10 42.27 -68.12 -27.08
CA SER A 10 41.11 -68.72 -27.77
C SER A 10 40.77 -70.15 -27.36
N LEU A 11 41.58 -70.82 -26.51
CA LEU A 11 41.34 -72.22 -26.14
C LEU A 11 40.92 -72.47 -24.68
N ARG A 12 40.88 -71.42 -23.83
CA ARG A 12 40.38 -71.53 -22.44
C ARG A 12 38.91 -71.14 -22.27
N LEU A 13 38.27 -70.57 -23.30
CA LEU A 13 36.88 -70.13 -23.22
C LEU A 13 35.87 -71.26 -23.54
N LEU A 14 36.22 -72.24 -24.38
CA LEU A 14 35.31 -73.36 -24.67
C LEU A 14 35.29 -74.44 -23.59
N ALA A 15 36.38 -74.64 -22.85
CA ALA A 15 36.42 -75.60 -21.73
C ALA A 15 35.79 -75.05 -20.44
N ALA A 16 35.66 -73.73 -20.30
CA ALA A 16 35.02 -73.08 -19.14
C ALA A 16 33.48 -73.08 -19.25
N VAL A 17 32.93 -73.10 -20.47
CA VAL A 17 31.46 -73.12 -20.68
C VAL A 17 30.88 -74.52 -20.48
N CYS A 18 31.64 -75.59 -20.72
CA CYS A 18 31.19 -76.96 -20.43
C CYS A 18 31.42 -77.40 -18.97
N LEU A 19 32.24 -76.69 -18.19
CA LEU A 19 32.48 -77.03 -16.77
C LEU A 19 31.63 -76.18 -15.79
N PHE A 20 31.07 -75.05 -16.23
CA PHE A 20 30.09 -74.27 -15.46
C PHE A 20 28.65 -74.81 -15.54
N LEU A 21 28.37 -75.75 -16.45
CA LEU A 21 27.11 -76.48 -16.52
C LEU A 21 27.08 -77.76 -15.65
N ALA A 22 28.14 -78.02 -14.87
CA ALA A 22 28.31 -79.27 -14.13
C ALA A 22 28.43 -79.12 -12.60
N LEU A 23 28.09 -77.97 -12.01
CA LEU A 23 28.06 -77.79 -10.56
C LEU A 23 26.70 -77.25 -10.07
N LYS A 24 25.81 -78.23 -9.86
CA LYS A 24 24.62 -78.22 -8.99
C LYS A 24 23.49 -77.24 -9.35
N SER A 25 22.87 -77.46 -10.51
CA SER A 25 21.42 -77.67 -10.45
C SER A 25 21.19 -78.96 -9.68
N VAL A 26 20.86 -78.87 -8.39
CA VAL A 26 20.14 -79.96 -7.75
C VAL A 26 18.84 -80.03 -8.54
N GLY A 27 18.79 -80.97 -9.49
CA GLY A 27 17.55 -81.33 -10.13
C GLY A 27 16.67 -81.85 -9.02
N TRP A 28 15.74 -81.02 -8.55
CA TRP A 28 14.56 -81.53 -7.90
C TRP A 28 13.86 -82.34 -8.98
N ALA A 29 14.09 -83.65 -9.00
CA ALA A 29 13.07 -84.56 -9.49
C ALA A 29 11.76 -84.23 -8.78
N ALA A 30 10.62 -84.71 -9.26
CA ALA A 30 9.32 -84.49 -8.62
C ALA A 30 9.20 -85.23 -7.26
N ASP A 31 10.19 -85.04 -6.39
CA ASP A 31 10.29 -85.56 -5.05
C ASP A 31 9.45 -84.67 -4.15
N GLU A 32 8.52 -85.32 -3.48
CA GLU A 32 7.67 -84.77 -2.44
C GLU A 32 8.53 -84.12 -1.34
N ILE A 33 8.26 -82.86 -1.02
CA ILE A 33 8.92 -82.13 0.07
C ILE A 33 8.40 -82.66 1.40
N ARG A 34 9.31 -83.06 2.29
CA ARG A 34 8.98 -83.73 3.57
C ARG A 34 9.36 -82.96 4.82
N THR A 35 10.10 -81.86 4.68
CA THR A 35 10.46 -81.00 5.81
C THR A 35 10.08 -79.55 5.56
N VAL A 36 9.76 -78.82 6.62
CA VAL A 36 9.45 -77.39 6.53
C VAL A 36 10.67 -76.58 6.10
N ALA A 37 11.88 -76.94 6.56
CA ALA A 37 13.11 -76.24 6.17
C ALA A 37 13.35 -76.25 4.65
N GLU A 38 13.04 -77.35 3.97
CA GLU A 38 13.09 -77.44 2.50
C GLU A 38 12.13 -76.45 1.84
N ILE A 39 10.90 -76.34 2.35
CA ILE A 39 9.90 -75.38 1.83
C ILE A 39 10.38 -73.95 2.01
N ARG A 40 10.92 -73.62 3.19
CA ARG A 40 11.42 -72.27 3.50
C ARG A 40 12.67 -71.88 2.70
N ALA A 41 13.43 -72.86 2.20
CA ALA A 41 14.59 -72.64 1.35
C ALA A 41 14.22 -72.32 -0.12
N LEU A 42 12.95 -72.48 -0.52
CA LEU A 42 12.50 -72.19 -1.87
C LEU A 42 12.49 -70.68 -2.13
N SER A 43 13.04 -70.28 -3.28
CA SER A 43 12.78 -68.96 -3.86
C SER A 43 11.29 -68.82 -4.25
N PRO A 44 10.77 -67.59 -4.36
CA PRO A 44 9.41 -67.36 -4.85
C PRO A 44 9.13 -68.00 -6.22
N GLU A 45 10.11 -68.05 -7.11
CA GLU A 45 10.04 -68.69 -8.43
C GLU A 45 9.90 -70.20 -8.31
N GLN A 46 10.68 -70.83 -7.43
CA GLN A 46 10.60 -72.26 -7.17
C GLN A 46 9.27 -72.63 -6.49
N ALA A 47 8.86 -71.89 -5.45
CA ALA A 47 7.60 -72.17 -4.76
C ALA A 47 6.35 -72.03 -5.66
N ARG A 48 6.42 -71.22 -6.72
CA ARG A 48 5.35 -71.13 -7.75
C ARG A 48 5.16 -72.41 -8.57
N GLN A 49 6.13 -73.32 -8.56
CA GLN A 49 6.04 -74.61 -9.25
C GLN A 49 5.13 -75.61 -8.50
N LYS A 50 4.62 -75.25 -7.31
CA LYS A 50 3.67 -76.06 -6.52
C LYS A 50 4.14 -77.48 -6.24
N PHE A 51 5.38 -77.61 -5.77
CA PHE A 51 5.93 -78.90 -5.35
C PHE A 51 4.99 -79.60 -4.34
N PRO A 52 4.71 -80.90 -4.50
CA PRO A 52 3.90 -81.65 -3.54
C PRO A 52 4.59 -81.67 -2.17
N VAL A 53 3.79 -81.52 -1.12
CA VAL A 53 4.25 -81.42 0.27
C VAL A 53 3.52 -82.47 1.10
N HIS A 54 4.27 -83.22 1.89
CA HIS A 54 3.76 -84.16 2.91
C HIS A 54 4.56 -84.00 4.20
N LEU A 55 3.93 -83.43 5.22
CA LEU A 55 4.59 -83.07 6.48
C LEU A 55 3.97 -83.82 7.66
N GLN A 56 4.80 -84.21 8.61
CA GLN A 56 4.38 -84.50 9.98
C GLN A 56 4.84 -83.36 10.87
N ALA A 57 3.89 -82.68 11.52
CA ALA A 57 4.17 -81.48 12.29
C ALA A 57 3.25 -81.37 13.51
N VAL A 58 3.67 -80.57 14.48
CA VAL A 58 2.86 -80.20 15.64
C VAL A 58 2.16 -78.89 15.31
N VAL A 59 0.85 -78.78 15.54
CA VAL A 59 0.13 -77.52 15.47
C VAL A 59 0.66 -76.61 16.57
N THR A 60 1.29 -75.49 16.21
CA THR A 60 1.85 -74.53 17.19
C THR A 60 0.88 -73.43 17.52
N PHE A 61 -0.04 -73.08 16.61
CA PHE A 61 -1.13 -72.14 16.86
C PHE A 61 -2.25 -72.33 15.83
N TYR A 62 -3.51 -72.30 16.29
CA TYR A 62 -4.68 -72.35 15.41
C TYR A 62 -5.75 -71.38 15.89
N SER A 63 -6.18 -70.47 15.02
CA SER A 63 -7.31 -69.57 15.27
C SER A 63 -7.96 -69.12 13.97
N GLU A 64 -9.23 -69.47 13.81
CA GLU A 64 -10.06 -68.99 12.69
C GLU A 64 -10.33 -67.47 12.77
N PRO A 65 -10.73 -66.88 13.92
CA PRO A 65 -10.96 -65.44 14.00
C PRO A 65 -9.75 -64.56 13.65
N LEU A 66 -8.53 -65.07 13.89
CA LEU A 66 -7.28 -64.37 13.57
C LEU A 66 -6.67 -64.79 12.21
N TYR A 67 -7.34 -65.69 11.47
CA TYR A 67 -6.81 -66.29 10.23
C TYR A 67 -5.36 -66.74 10.36
N SER A 68 -5.05 -67.42 11.46
CA SER A 68 -3.67 -67.70 11.87
C SER A 68 -3.52 -69.19 12.16
N TYR A 69 -2.85 -69.90 11.27
CA TYR A 69 -2.69 -71.34 11.30
C TYR A 69 -1.22 -71.70 11.12
N PHE A 70 -0.61 -72.24 12.17
CA PHE A 70 0.82 -72.51 12.19
C PHE A 70 1.07 -73.92 12.70
N ALA A 71 2.02 -74.59 12.05
CA ALA A 71 2.54 -75.87 12.48
C ALA A 71 4.06 -75.88 12.38
N GLN A 72 4.71 -76.72 13.17
CA GLN A 72 6.16 -76.82 13.21
C GLN A 72 6.58 -78.29 13.27
N ASP A 73 7.49 -78.68 12.38
CA ASP A 73 8.16 -79.96 12.44
C ASP A 73 9.49 -79.84 13.22
N ALA A 74 10.32 -80.88 13.20
CA ALA A 74 11.62 -80.87 13.86
C ALA A 74 12.62 -79.85 13.27
N THR A 75 12.34 -79.30 12.08
CA THR A 75 13.24 -78.44 11.32
C THR A 75 12.86 -76.97 11.38
N ALA A 76 11.58 -76.62 11.25
CA ALA A 76 11.10 -75.24 11.26
C ALA A 76 9.56 -75.16 11.34
N GLY A 77 9.05 -73.97 11.68
CA GLY A 77 7.64 -73.60 11.62
C GLY A 77 7.19 -73.04 10.27
N ILE A 78 5.92 -73.27 9.93
CA ILE A 78 5.30 -72.88 8.65
C ILE A 78 3.86 -72.40 8.84
N TYR A 79 3.45 -71.45 8.00
CA TYR A 79 2.05 -71.05 7.88
C TYR A 79 1.28 -72.03 6.99
N LEU A 80 0.11 -72.43 7.46
CA LEU A 80 -0.82 -73.32 6.75
C LEU A 80 -1.94 -72.49 6.11
N ARG A 81 -2.03 -72.55 4.78
CA ARG A 81 -3.09 -71.89 4.01
C ARG A 81 -4.06 -72.93 3.48
N PHE A 82 -5.23 -73.05 4.10
CA PHE A 82 -6.25 -73.99 3.64
C PHE A 82 -6.83 -73.57 2.28
N GLU A 83 -6.89 -74.52 1.33
CA GLU A 83 -7.52 -74.27 0.04
C GLU A 83 -9.05 -74.13 0.18
N PRO A 84 -9.72 -73.35 -0.70
CA PRO A 84 -11.17 -73.23 -0.67
C PRO A 84 -11.86 -74.60 -0.72
N GLY A 85 -12.76 -74.85 0.23
CA GLY A 85 -13.48 -76.12 0.36
C GLY A 85 -12.79 -77.18 1.24
N VAL A 86 -11.57 -76.90 1.73
CA VAL A 86 -10.91 -77.74 2.74
C VAL A 86 -11.29 -77.24 4.13
N THR A 87 -12.11 -78.03 4.83
CA THR A 87 -12.44 -77.77 6.24
C THR A 87 -11.47 -78.57 7.12
N PRO A 88 -10.59 -77.93 7.90
CA PRO A 88 -9.75 -78.64 8.85
C PRO A 88 -10.60 -79.30 9.95
N PRO A 89 -10.12 -80.40 10.57
CA PRO A 89 -10.70 -80.86 11.83
C PRO A 89 -10.51 -79.79 12.92
N HIS A 90 -11.15 -79.96 14.08
CA HIS A 90 -10.90 -79.08 15.22
C HIS A 90 -9.45 -79.21 15.68
N LEU A 91 -8.61 -78.23 15.35
CA LEU A 91 -7.19 -78.21 15.64
C LEU A 91 -6.89 -77.35 16.86
N GLU A 92 -6.03 -77.86 17.73
CA GLU A 92 -5.54 -77.18 18.93
C GLU A 92 -4.02 -77.26 19.01
N ALA A 93 -3.41 -76.28 19.68
CA ALA A 93 -1.96 -76.26 19.84
C ALA A 93 -1.47 -77.48 20.64
N GLY A 94 -0.38 -78.09 20.17
CA GLY A 94 0.18 -79.32 20.71
C GLY A 94 -0.31 -80.60 20.04
N GLN A 95 -1.28 -80.54 19.13
CA GLN A 95 -1.72 -81.71 18.37
C GLN A 95 -0.75 -82.05 17.24
N ASN A 96 -0.48 -83.35 17.04
CA ASN A 96 0.25 -83.85 15.88
C ASN A 96 -0.68 -83.95 14.69
N VAL A 97 -0.23 -83.43 13.54
CA VAL A 97 -0.95 -83.47 12.29
C VAL A 97 -0.08 -83.98 11.16
N GLU A 98 -0.71 -84.68 10.23
CA GLU A 98 -0.17 -84.99 8.93
C GLU A 98 -0.82 -84.05 7.90
N VAL A 99 0.02 -83.32 7.17
CA VAL A 99 -0.41 -82.26 6.24
C VAL A 99 0.02 -82.64 4.84
N THR A 100 -0.95 -82.76 3.94
CA THR A 100 -0.72 -82.95 2.49
C THR A 100 -1.17 -81.71 1.72
N GLY A 101 -0.37 -81.27 0.77
CA GLY A 101 -0.68 -80.08 -0.01
C GLY A 101 0.39 -79.76 -1.04
N THR A 102 0.54 -78.47 -1.35
CA THR A 102 1.59 -77.97 -2.23
C THR A 102 2.34 -76.79 -1.63
N ALA A 103 3.62 -76.67 -1.92
CA ALA A 103 4.39 -75.48 -1.60
C ALA A 103 3.86 -74.28 -2.38
N SER A 104 3.79 -73.13 -1.73
CA SER A 104 3.31 -71.89 -2.31
C SER A 104 4.25 -70.75 -1.92
N PRO A 105 4.49 -69.76 -2.79
CA PRO A 105 5.38 -68.65 -2.48
C PRO A 105 4.89 -67.82 -1.28
N GLY A 106 3.63 -67.97 -0.86
CA GLY A 106 3.02 -67.16 0.17
C GLY A 106 2.99 -65.67 -0.20
N GLU A 107 2.74 -64.82 0.78
CA GLU A 107 2.77 -63.37 0.55
C GLU A 107 4.06 -62.72 1.07
N PHE A 108 4.79 -63.38 1.98
CA PHE A 108 6.10 -62.96 2.49
C PHE A 108 7.12 -64.09 2.42
N ALA A 109 6.95 -65.12 3.25
CA ALA A 109 7.70 -66.36 3.19
C ALA A 109 6.89 -67.47 2.46
N PRO A 110 7.55 -68.52 1.95
CA PRO A 110 6.87 -69.71 1.45
C PRO A 110 5.90 -70.29 2.50
N VAL A 111 4.76 -70.82 2.05
CA VAL A 111 3.70 -71.41 2.88
C VAL A 111 3.26 -72.75 2.30
N VAL A 112 2.46 -73.51 3.04
CA VAL A 112 1.80 -74.72 2.52
C VAL A 112 0.36 -74.39 2.14
N SER A 113 0.00 -74.57 0.87
CA SER A 113 -1.39 -74.64 0.44
C SER A 113 -1.92 -76.04 0.78
N VAL A 114 -2.73 -76.14 1.84
CA VAL A 114 -3.19 -77.40 2.42
C VAL A 114 -4.38 -77.94 1.65
N GLY A 115 -4.22 -79.14 1.07
CA GLY A 115 -5.30 -79.88 0.42
C GLY A 115 -6.00 -80.87 1.36
N ARG A 116 -5.27 -81.41 2.36
CA ARG A 116 -5.82 -82.23 3.44
C ARG A 116 -4.92 -82.18 4.66
N VAL A 117 -5.54 -82.16 5.84
CA VAL A 117 -4.87 -82.29 7.14
C VAL A 117 -5.57 -83.38 7.95
N THR A 118 -4.79 -84.25 8.58
CA THR A 118 -5.27 -85.36 9.42
C THR A 118 -4.66 -85.26 10.81
N LEU A 119 -5.49 -85.33 11.84
CA LEU A 119 -5.06 -85.40 13.23
C LEU A 119 -4.49 -86.79 13.52
N THR A 120 -3.22 -86.88 13.93
CA THR A 120 -2.54 -88.15 14.22
C THR A 120 -2.35 -88.41 15.72
N GLY A 121 -2.60 -87.42 16.57
CA GLY A 121 -2.61 -87.59 18.03
C GLY A 121 -2.19 -86.32 18.78
N GLN A 122 -1.77 -86.49 20.03
CA GLN A 122 -1.12 -85.42 20.81
C GLN A 122 0.40 -85.48 20.58
N GLY A 123 1.00 -84.31 20.45
CA GLY A 123 2.43 -84.10 20.28
C GLY A 123 3.04 -83.28 21.40
N GLU A 124 4.37 -83.19 21.41
CA GLU A 124 5.08 -82.27 22.28
C GLU A 124 5.26 -80.93 21.56
N MET A 125 4.92 -79.83 22.25
CA MET A 125 5.19 -78.50 21.69
C MET A 125 6.69 -78.30 21.46
N PRO A 126 7.09 -77.70 20.33
CA PRO A 126 8.49 -77.44 20.05
C PRO A 126 9.11 -76.57 21.15
N ARG A 127 10.41 -76.76 21.41
CA ARG A 127 11.12 -75.89 22.34
C ARG A 127 11.19 -74.47 21.78
N ALA A 128 10.63 -73.52 22.51
CA ALA A 128 10.66 -72.11 22.12
C ALA A 128 12.10 -71.62 21.98
N LYS A 129 12.40 -71.00 20.84
CA LYS A 129 13.70 -70.38 20.57
C LYS A 129 13.77 -69.00 21.19
N THR A 130 14.72 -68.75 22.10
CA THR A 130 14.93 -67.41 22.66
C THR A 130 15.45 -66.45 21.59
N VAL A 131 14.77 -65.32 21.43
CA VAL A 131 15.06 -64.35 20.36
C VAL A 131 15.10 -62.92 20.89
N SER A 132 15.82 -62.06 20.17
CA SER A 132 15.81 -60.60 20.31
C SER A 132 14.75 -59.96 19.41
N TYR A 133 14.41 -58.70 19.71
CA TYR A 133 13.51 -57.93 18.84
C TYR A 133 14.06 -57.79 17.42
N GLU A 134 15.38 -57.56 17.28
CA GLU A 134 16.07 -57.38 16.01
C GLU A 134 16.02 -58.65 15.15
N GLN A 135 16.12 -59.82 15.78
CA GLN A 135 15.94 -61.11 15.10
C GLN A 135 14.53 -61.27 14.57
N LEU A 136 13.51 -60.93 15.37
CA LEU A 136 12.12 -60.94 14.92
C LEU A 136 11.90 -59.95 13.75
N ALA A 137 12.48 -58.75 13.86
CA ALA A 137 12.37 -57.69 12.86
C ALA A 137 13.06 -58.01 11.52
N SER A 138 14.04 -58.92 11.53
CA SER A 138 14.63 -59.44 10.29
C SER A 138 13.67 -60.30 9.47
N GLY A 139 12.56 -60.78 10.06
CA GLY A 139 11.60 -61.68 9.45
C GLY A 139 12.04 -63.15 9.36
N VAL A 140 13.28 -63.49 9.75
CA VAL A 140 13.83 -64.85 9.71
C VAL A 140 13.02 -65.83 10.59
N GLU A 141 12.48 -65.33 11.70
CA GLU A 141 11.73 -66.12 12.67
C GLU A 141 10.24 -66.25 12.31
N ASP A 142 9.80 -65.83 11.12
CA ASP A 142 8.40 -66.01 10.72
C ASP A 142 7.95 -67.47 10.84
N SER A 143 6.75 -67.65 11.38
CA SER A 143 6.11 -68.94 11.69
C SER A 143 6.81 -69.80 12.74
N GLN A 144 7.92 -69.34 13.35
CA GLN A 144 8.64 -70.11 14.36
C GLN A 144 8.03 -69.92 15.75
N PHE A 145 8.07 -70.98 16.57
CA PHE A 145 7.75 -70.89 17.99
C PHE A 145 8.95 -70.33 18.78
N VAL A 146 8.77 -69.13 19.33
CA VAL A 146 9.84 -68.32 19.92
C VAL A 146 9.53 -67.90 21.35
N GLU A 147 10.56 -67.49 22.10
CA GLU A 147 10.47 -66.93 23.45
C GLU A 147 11.12 -65.55 23.50
N ILE A 148 10.41 -64.58 24.10
CA ILE A 148 10.95 -63.23 24.34
C ILE A 148 10.42 -62.65 25.65
N GLY A 149 11.26 -61.90 26.35
CA GLY A 149 10.88 -61.13 27.54
C GLY A 149 10.57 -59.68 27.19
N GLY A 150 9.67 -59.05 27.94
CA GLY A 150 9.36 -57.63 27.79
C GLY A 150 8.52 -57.07 28.93
N VAL A 151 8.38 -55.75 28.98
CA VAL A 151 7.50 -55.08 29.95
C VAL A 151 6.18 -54.72 29.28
N VAL A 152 5.06 -55.08 29.91
CA VAL A 152 3.72 -54.82 29.37
C VAL A 152 3.42 -53.33 29.43
N ARG A 153 3.06 -52.76 28.28
CA ARG A 153 2.78 -51.32 28.07
C ARG A 153 1.31 -51.01 28.19
N SER A 154 0.51 -51.77 27.44
CA SER A 154 -0.94 -51.64 27.39
C SER A 154 -1.56 -52.96 26.94
N LEU A 155 -2.85 -53.12 27.16
CA LEU A 155 -3.62 -54.21 26.61
C LEU A 155 -5.03 -53.76 26.29
N ARG A 156 -5.68 -54.46 25.37
CA ARG A 156 -7.11 -54.32 25.09
C ARG A 156 -7.70 -55.67 24.72
N LYS A 157 -8.94 -55.90 25.13
CA LYS A 157 -9.71 -57.05 24.64
C LYS A 157 -10.27 -56.71 23.27
N LEU A 158 -10.10 -57.60 22.30
CA LEU A 158 -10.64 -57.42 20.96
C LEU A 158 -12.10 -57.90 20.94
N PRO A 159 -13.11 -57.07 20.65
CA PRO A 159 -14.51 -57.48 20.79
C PRO A 159 -14.92 -58.64 19.87
N ALA A 160 -14.29 -58.72 18.69
CA ALA A 160 -14.61 -59.72 17.66
C ALA A 160 -13.81 -61.03 17.80
N THR A 161 -12.88 -61.10 18.74
CA THR A 161 -11.98 -62.26 18.91
C THR A 161 -11.81 -62.51 20.40
N GLU A 162 -11.83 -63.75 20.90
CA GLU A 162 -11.62 -64.01 22.34
C GLU A 162 -10.19 -63.71 22.84
N PHE A 163 -9.41 -62.93 22.09
CA PHE A 163 -8.03 -62.57 22.36
C PHE A 163 -7.90 -61.17 22.98
N TYR A 164 -6.92 -61.06 23.86
CA TYR A 164 -6.31 -59.82 24.27
C TYR A 164 -5.17 -59.50 23.31
N GLU A 165 -5.15 -58.25 22.83
CA GLU A 165 -3.98 -57.66 22.20
C GLU A 165 -3.19 -56.93 23.29
N ILE A 166 -1.97 -57.41 23.54
CA ILE A 166 -1.08 -56.94 24.60
C ILE A 166 0.15 -56.36 23.94
N GLU A 167 0.45 -55.10 24.23
CA GLU A 167 1.65 -54.45 23.74
C GLU A 167 2.77 -54.60 24.78
N ILE A 168 3.89 -55.19 24.39
CA ILE A 168 5.09 -55.31 25.24
C ILE A 168 6.24 -54.50 24.64
N SER A 169 7.07 -53.91 25.49
CA SER A 169 8.35 -53.32 25.10
C SER A 169 9.47 -54.31 25.37
N THR A 170 10.33 -54.52 24.39
CA THR A 170 11.44 -55.49 24.45
C THR A 170 12.64 -54.98 23.65
N GLY A 171 13.82 -54.96 24.26
CA GLY A 171 15.02 -54.37 23.64
C GLY A 171 14.76 -52.93 23.19
N SER A 172 15.01 -52.64 21.92
CA SER A 172 14.74 -51.32 21.31
C SER A 172 13.34 -51.18 20.69
N GLY A 173 12.48 -52.19 20.82
CA GLY A 173 11.23 -52.29 20.05
C GLY A 173 9.98 -52.51 20.89
N ARG A 174 8.84 -52.57 20.18
CA ARG A 174 7.54 -52.96 20.72
C ARG A 174 6.94 -54.10 19.91
N LEU A 175 6.28 -55.03 20.59
CA LEU A 175 5.64 -56.19 19.99
C LEU A 175 4.19 -56.30 20.44
N LEU A 176 3.33 -56.71 19.52
CA LEU A 176 1.96 -57.08 19.83
C LEU A 176 1.89 -58.59 20.11
N VAL A 177 1.36 -58.93 21.26
CA VAL A 177 1.15 -60.29 21.74
C VAL A 177 -0.34 -60.57 21.79
N PHE A 178 -0.77 -61.67 21.18
CA PHE A 178 -2.16 -62.09 21.13
C PHE A 178 -2.33 -63.33 22.01
N ALA A 179 -3.07 -63.20 23.10
CA ALA A 179 -3.32 -64.29 24.04
C ALA A 179 -4.82 -64.37 24.38
N ARG A 180 -5.38 -65.57 24.53
CA ARG A 180 -6.77 -65.75 24.99
C ARG A 180 -6.89 -65.53 26.49
N ASP A 181 -5.92 -66.08 27.22
CA ASP A 181 -5.87 -66.08 28.68
C ASP A 181 -4.78 -65.14 29.18
N LEU A 182 -5.05 -64.50 30.31
CA LEU A 182 -4.10 -63.63 31.00
C LEU A 182 -3.55 -64.34 32.25
N PRO A 183 -2.28 -64.13 32.61
CA PRO A 183 -1.68 -64.66 33.84
C PRO A 183 -2.12 -63.91 35.11
N VAL A 184 -3.18 -63.09 35.03
CA VAL A 184 -3.70 -62.24 36.11
C VAL A 184 -5.22 -62.34 36.16
N ALA A 185 -5.81 -62.09 37.32
CA ALA A 185 -7.26 -62.17 37.49
C ALA A 185 -7.98 -60.98 36.84
N GLN A 186 -7.38 -59.79 36.92
CA GLN A 186 -7.91 -58.55 36.35
C GLN A 186 -6.95 -58.01 35.29
N PRO A 187 -7.42 -57.69 34.07
CA PRO A 187 -6.57 -57.17 32.99
C PRO A 187 -5.75 -55.93 33.39
N GLU A 188 -6.27 -55.09 34.29
CA GLU A 188 -5.67 -53.85 34.76
C GLU A 188 -4.39 -54.07 35.61
N GLU A 189 -4.16 -55.28 36.11
CA GLU A 189 -2.97 -55.64 36.89
C GLU A 189 -1.74 -55.92 36.02
N LEU A 190 -1.92 -56.13 34.72
CA LEU A 190 -0.87 -56.56 33.82
C LEU A 190 0.11 -55.45 33.38
N PRO A 191 -0.33 -54.21 33.05
CA PRO A 191 0.59 -53.13 32.66
C PRO A 191 1.67 -52.87 33.72
N ASP A 192 2.90 -52.63 33.27
CA ASP A 192 4.12 -52.47 34.08
C ASP A 192 4.72 -53.79 34.64
N SER A 193 4.09 -54.93 34.38
CA SER A 193 4.67 -56.24 34.68
C SER A 193 5.76 -56.63 33.66
N ALA A 194 6.85 -57.22 34.12
CA ALA A 194 7.80 -57.92 33.25
C ALA A 194 7.25 -59.33 32.96
N VAL A 195 7.12 -59.66 31.68
CA VAL A 195 6.54 -60.92 31.21
C VAL A 195 7.53 -61.68 30.33
N ARG A 196 7.42 -63.01 30.40
CA ARG A 196 8.01 -63.94 29.44
C ARG A 196 6.91 -64.46 28.53
N VAL A 197 7.11 -64.33 27.23
CA VAL A 197 6.13 -64.71 26.21
C VAL A 197 6.71 -65.80 25.32
N ARG A 198 5.99 -66.91 25.21
CA ARG A 198 6.21 -67.96 24.22
C ARG A 198 5.08 -67.92 23.22
N GLY A 199 5.41 -67.89 21.94
CA GLY A 199 4.39 -67.76 20.91
C GLY A 199 4.94 -67.97 19.53
N VAL A 200 4.04 -68.13 18.56
CA VAL A 200 4.42 -68.18 17.16
C VAL A 200 4.63 -66.77 16.64
N CYS A 201 5.80 -66.52 16.05
CA CYS A 201 6.06 -65.26 15.37
C CYS A 201 5.28 -65.19 14.06
N SER A 202 4.42 -64.18 13.94
CA SER A 202 3.65 -63.88 12.75
C SER A 202 4.09 -62.52 12.21
N THR A 203 4.59 -62.50 10.97
CA THR A 203 4.96 -61.27 10.30
C THR A 203 3.83 -60.71 9.44
N GLN A 204 3.81 -59.39 9.32
CA GLN A 204 2.85 -58.65 8.52
C GLN A 204 3.58 -57.84 7.47
N PHE A 205 3.03 -57.82 6.26
CA PHE A 205 3.74 -57.33 5.09
C PHE A 205 2.82 -56.56 4.15
N ASN A 206 3.40 -55.65 3.38
CA ASN A 206 2.67 -54.88 2.37
C ASN A 206 2.58 -55.66 1.03
N ARG A 207 1.94 -55.06 0.02
CA ARG A 207 1.81 -55.66 -1.32
C ARG A 207 3.15 -55.89 -2.04
N GLN A 208 4.20 -55.19 -1.60
CA GLN A 208 5.57 -55.33 -2.08
C GLN A 208 6.35 -56.41 -1.30
N ARG A 209 5.67 -57.18 -0.43
CA ARG A 209 6.27 -58.26 0.40
C ARG A 209 7.30 -57.72 1.40
N GLN A 210 7.15 -56.47 1.82
CA GLN A 210 8.01 -55.84 2.82
C GLN A 210 7.36 -55.94 4.19
N LEU A 211 8.11 -56.41 5.18
CA LEU A 211 7.68 -56.50 6.57
C LEU A 211 7.38 -55.11 7.14
N PHE A 212 6.21 -54.94 7.76
CA PHE A 212 5.83 -53.69 8.45
C PHE A 212 5.33 -53.90 9.89
N ALA A 213 5.00 -55.12 10.29
CA ALA A 213 4.64 -55.43 11.68
C ALA A 213 4.98 -56.88 12.06
N ILE A 214 5.14 -57.11 13.36
CA ILE A 214 5.44 -58.41 13.95
C ILE A 214 4.44 -58.64 15.09
N ARG A 215 3.92 -59.85 15.19
CA ARG A 215 3.02 -60.25 16.25
C ARG A 215 3.45 -61.60 16.82
N LEU A 216 3.17 -61.82 18.10
CA LEU A 216 3.34 -63.12 18.74
C LEU A 216 1.97 -63.72 19.05
N MET A 217 1.72 -64.91 18.55
CA MET A 217 0.50 -65.67 18.80
C MET A 217 0.74 -66.64 19.95
N VAL A 218 0.15 -66.38 21.11
CA VAL A 218 0.31 -67.21 22.32
C VAL A 218 -0.69 -68.35 22.27
N PRO A 219 -0.23 -69.61 22.17
CA PRO A 219 -1.15 -70.73 21.94
C PRO A 219 -1.81 -71.27 23.19
N ARG A 220 -1.17 -71.17 24.36
CA ARG A 220 -1.63 -71.77 25.62
C ARG A 220 -1.55 -70.79 26.77
N PRO A 221 -2.38 -70.92 27.82
CA PRO A 221 -2.36 -70.03 28.98
C PRO A 221 -0.98 -69.93 29.64
N GLY A 222 -0.25 -71.05 29.75
CA GLY A 222 1.06 -71.10 30.38
C GLY A 222 2.21 -70.52 29.55
N ASP A 223 1.96 -70.08 28.32
CA ASP A 223 2.98 -69.51 27.43
C ASP A 223 3.12 -67.98 27.59
N LEU A 224 2.22 -67.33 28.34
CA LEU A 224 2.38 -65.95 28.81
C LEU A 224 2.54 -65.98 30.34
N GLN A 225 3.72 -65.63 30.84
CA GLN A 225 4.04 -65.70 32.26
C GLN A 225 4.52 -64.34 32.79
N VAL A 226 4.10 -63.98 33.99
CA VAL A 226 4.63 -62.82 34.72
C VAL A 226 5.90 -63.24 35.45
N GLU A 227 7.03 -62.62 35.13
CA GLU A 227 8.29 -62.80 35.84
C GLU A 227 8.40 -61.86 37.03
N VAL A 228 8.02 -60.59 36.82
CA VAL A 228 7.99 -59.55 37.84
C VAL A 228 6.62 -58.87 37.75
N PRO A 229 5.76 -58.98 38.76
CA PRO A 229 4.44 -58.36 38.74
C PRO A 229 4.53 -56.85 38.86
N ALA A 230 3.57 -56.15 38.27
CA ALA A 230 3.38 -54.73 38.49
C ALA A 230 3.15 -54.40 39.98
N PRO A 231 3.53 -53.20 40.44
CA PRO A 231 3.21 -52.76 41.79
C PRO A 231 1.69 -52.77 42.04
N LYS A 232 1.23 -53.40 43.14
CA LYS A 232 -0.21 -53.48 43.50
C LYS A 232 -0.88 -52.11 43.63
N SER A 233 -0.13 -51.12 44.08
CA SER A 233 -0.56 -49.73 44.16
C SER A 233 0.38 -48.88 43.29
N PRO A 234 0.12 -48.75 41.98
CA PRO A 234 1.02 -48.04 41.07
C PRO A 234 1.29 -46.59 41.48
N TYR A 235 0.32 -45.95 42.14
CA TYR A 235 0.44 -44.57 42.61
C TYR A 235 1.20 -44.44 43.95
N ASP A 236 1.57 -45.54 44.62
CA ASP A 236 2.40 -45.51 45.83
C ASP A 236 3.89 -45.40 45.50
N LEU A 237 4.26 -45.51 44.22
CA LEU A 237 5.61 -45.21 43.75
C LEU A 237 6.02 -43.79 44.21
N PRO A 238 7.30 -43.57 44.55
CA PRO A 238 7.78 -42.23 44.89
C PRO A 238 7.68 -41.30 43.67
N VAL A 239 7.27 -40.05 43.90
CA VAL A 239 7.29 -39.01 42.87
C VAL A 239 8.74 -38.74 42.48
N ARG A 240 9.05 -38.86 41.19
CA ARG A 240 10.34 -38.46 40.62
C ARG A 240 10.26 -37.02 40.10
N PRO A 241 11.27 -36.17 40.38
CA PRO A 241 11.38 -34.86 39.76
C PRO A 241 11.48 -35.00 38.24
N ILE A 242 10.80 -34.11 37.49
CA ILE A 242 10.79 -34.18 36.01
C ILE A 242 12.21 -34.07 35.45
N GLY A 243 13.04 -33.20 36.03
CA GLY A 243 14.43 -33.02 35.62
C GLY A 243 15.32 -34.26 35.77
N SER A 244 14.91 -35.25 36.57
CA SER A 244 15.68 -36.49 36.80
C SER A 244 15.43 -37.60 35.78
N LEU A 245 14.47 -37.40 34.86
CA LEU A 245 14.14 -38.40 33.84
C LEU A 245 15.29 -38.57 32.85
N LEU A 246 15.64 -39.82 32.55
CA LEU A 246 16.80 -40.20 31.70
C LEU A 246 18.17 -39.65 32.15
N GLN A 247 18.30 -39.13 33.37
CA GLN A 247 19.60 -38.91 33.98
C GLN A 247 20.23 -40.24 34.40
N PHE A 248 21.55 -40.34 34.32
CA PHE A 248 22.29 -41.51 34.78
C PHE A 248 22.02 -41.76 36.26
N THR A 249 21.51 -42.96 36.58
CA THR A 249 21.39 -43.43 37.97
C THR A 249 21.90 -44.88 38.08
N PRO A 250 22.72 -45.23 39.09
CA PRO A 250 23.37 -46.54 39.17
C PRO A 250 22.43 -47.75 39.35
N GLN A 251 21.19 -47.54 39.77
CA GLN A 251 20.21 -48.61 40.05
C GLN A 251 18.91 -48.47 39.24
N GLN A 252 18.97 -47.98 38.00
CA GLN A 252 17.76 -47.71 37.22
C GLN A 252 17.14 -49.01 36.66
N ASN A 253 15.95 -49.36 37.14
CA ASN A 253 15.07 -50.33 36.48
C ASN A 253 14.49 -49.67 35.21
N LEU A 254 15.25 -49.76 34.12
CA LEU A 254 14.83 -49.30 32.80
C LEU A 254 13.58 -50.06 32.35
N GLY A 255 12.64 -49.35 31.71
CA GLY A 255 11.47 -49.97 31.08
C GLY A 255 10.19 -50.04 31.94
N HIS A 256 10.26 -49.70 33.22
CA HIS A 256 9.09 -49.64 34.11
C HIS A 256 8.48 -48.23 34.22
N ARG A 257 7.24 -48.14 34.71
CA ARG A 257 6.56 -46.88 34.95
C ARG A 257 7.27 -46.07 36.01
N VAL A 258 7.26 -44.75 35.82
CA VAL A 258 7.66 -43.77 36.83
C VAL A 258 6.45 -42.91 37.19
N LYS A 259 6.41 -42.45 38.43
CA LYS A 259 5.45 -41.44 38.87
C LYS A 259 6.08 -40.07 38.81
N VAL A 260 5.46 -39.15 38.09
CA VAL A 260 5.77 -37.72 38.14
C VAL A 260 4.55 -36.95 38.60
N ALA A 261 4.76 -35.77 39.18
CA ALA A 261 3.67 -34.87 39.56
C ALA A 261 3.98 -33.46 39.05
N GLY A 262 2.95 -32.74 38.62
CA GLY A 262 3.11 -31.40 38.09
C GLY A 262 1.78 -30.73 37.78
N LYS A 263 1.86 -29.46 37.40
CA LYS A 263 0.71 -28.67 36.95
C LYS A 263 0.51 -28.82 35.45
N VAL A 264 -0.73 -28.96 35.01
CA VAL A 264 -1.09 -29.03 33.59
C VAL A 264 -0.89 -27.66 32.93
N THR A 265 0.00 -27.60 31.95
CA THR A 265 0.27 -26.38 31.15
C THR A 265 -0.34 -26.43 29.76
N TYR A 266 -0.60 -27.63 29.22
CA TYR A 266 -1.30 -27.85 27.96
C TYR A 266 -2.04 -29.19 28.03
N PHE A 267 -3.22 -29.28 27.42
CA PHE A 267 -4.01 -30.51 27.39
C PHE A 267 -4.73 -30.67 26.04
N ALA A 268 -4.44 -31.78 25.35
CA ALA A 268 -5.17 -32.25 24.19
C ALA A 268 -5.77 -33.63 24.54
N PRO A 269 -7.11 -33.72 24.76
CA PRO A 269 -7.77 -34.94 25.22
C PRO A 269 -7.45 -36.16 24.36
N GLY A 270 -7.14 -37.30 25.00
CA GLY A 270 -6.87 -38.57 24.32
C GLY A 270 -5.58 -38.60 23.49
N SER A 271 -4.72 -37.58 23.62
CA SER A 271 -3.50 -37.47 22.81
C SER A 271 -2.27 -37.10 23.64
N THR A 272 -2.22 -35.89 24.18
CA THR A 272 -1.01 -35.36 24.82
C THR A 272 -1.36 -34.29 25.84
N LEU A 273 -0.64 -34.25 26.94
CA LEU A 273 -0.65 -33.14 27.88
C LEU A 273 0.78 -32.77 28.26
N TYR A 274 1.01 -31.51 28.60
CA TYR A 274 2.29 -31.08 29.14
C TYR A 274 2.12 -30.78 30.62
N LEU A 275 3.07 -31.28 31.40
CA LEU A 275 3.18 -31.01 32.81
C LEU A 275 4.41 -30.19 33.08
N GLN A 276 4.31 -29.32 34.07
CA GLN A 276 5.44 -28.59 34.57
C GLN A 276 5.47 -28.66 36.10
N ASP A 277 6.62 -29.00 36.65
CA ASP A 277 6.93 -28.77 38.05
C ASP A 277 7.49 -27.35 38.22
N GLU A 278 8.16 -27.06 39.34
CA GLU A 278 8.72 -25.72 39.59
C GLU A 278 9.86 -25.37 38.61
N GLU A 279 10.60 -26.36 38.11
CA GLU A 279 11.82 -26.13 37.33
C GLU A 279 11.73 -26.58 35.88
N ARG A 280 11.04 -27.69 35.61
CA ARG A 280 11.11 -28.47 34.37
C ARG A 280 9.72 -28.83 33.83
N GLY A 281 9.64 -28.93 32.51
CA GLY A 281 8.47 -29.42 31.80
C GLY A 281 8.67 -30.84 31.27
N VAL A 282 7.58 -31.57 31.07
CA VAL A 282 7.58 -32.89 30.41
C VAL A 282 6.36 -33.05 29.52
N GLN A 283 6.59 -33.62 28.34
CA GLN A 283 5.52 -34.09 27.47
C GLN A 283 5.02 -35.45 27.95
N VAL A 284 3.70 -35.60 28.04
CA VAL A 284 3.04 -36.85 28.44
C VAL A 284 2.05 -37.26 27.36
N GLN A 285 2.28 -38.42 26.76
CA GLN A 285 1.38 -39.03 25.78
C GLN A 285 0.42 -39.99 26.50
N THR A 286 -0.88 -39.80 26.27
CA THR A 286 -1.95 -40.56 26.94
C THR A 286 -3.09 -40.84 25.98
N LYS A 287 -3.81 -41.94 26.21
CA LYS A 287 -5.06 -42.28 25.52
C LYS A 287 -6.29 -41.85 26.33
N ILE A 288 -6.11 -41.39 27.57
CA ILE A 288 -7.21 -40.93 28.43
C ILE A 288 -7.73 -39.58 27.91
N SER A 289 -9.05 -39.47 27.78
CA SER A 289 -9.75 -38.26 27.29
C SER A 289 -10.49 -37.49 28.37
N GLU A 290 -10.43 -37.93 29.63
CA GLU A 290 -11.04 -37.28 30.79
C GLU A 290 -10.51 -35.84 30.92
N PRO A 291 -11.39 -34.82 30.96
CA PRO A 291 -10.94 -33.44 30.82
C PRO A 291 -10.09 -32.98 32.01
N LEU A 292 -8.96 -32.34 31.72
CA LEU A 292 -8.14 -31.60 32.67
C LEU A 292 -8.20 -30.10 32.37
N SER A 293 -8.15 -29.29 33.42
CA SER A 293 -8.04 -27.83 33.31
C SER A 293 -6.58 -27.39 33.43
N LEU A 294 -6.23 -26.29 32.76
CA LEU A 294 -4.92 -25.66 32.95
C LEU A 294 -4.75 -25.27 34.42
N GLY A 295 -3.60 -25.62 35.02
CA GLY A 295 -3.33 -25.42 36.44
C GLY A 295 -3.69 -26.60 37.36
N ASP A 296 -4.45 -27.59 36.88
CA ASP A 296 -4.70 -28.81 37.65
C ASP A 296 -3.38 -29.48 38.03
N VAL A 297 -3.27 -29.89 39.30
CA VAL A 297 -2.15 -30.69 39.79
C VAL A 297 -2.51 -32.16 39.61
N VAL A 298 -1.70 -32.86 38.85
CA VAL A 298 -1.91 -34.27 38.52
C VAL A 298 -0.69 -35.10 38.88
N GLU A 299 -0.94 -36.36 39.23
CA GLU A 299 0.08 -37.41 39.22
C GLU A 299 -0.06 -38.21 37.94
N VAL A 300 1.08 -38.48 37.29
CA VAL A 300 1.16 -39.24 36.06
C VAL A 300 2.04 -40.45 36.27
N LEU A 301 1.50 -41.60 35.90
CA LEU A 301 2.23 -42.84 35.77
C LEU A 301 2.43 -43.11 34.29
N GLY A 302 3.68 -43.13 33.86
CA GLY A 302 4.01 -43.39 32.47
C GLY A 302 5.39 -43.98 32.37
N PHE A 303 5.70 -44.51 31.20
CA PHE A 303 7.02 -45.04 30.94
C PHE A 303 7.89 -44.00 30.28
N VAL A 304 9.12 -43.88 30.76
CA VAL A 304 10.08 -42.92 30.23
C VAL A 304 10.51 -43.32 28.82
N HIS A 305 10.43 -42.38 27.89
CA HIS A 305 10.89 -42.52 26.52
C HIS A 305 11.73 -41.30 26.12
N GLN A 306 12.65 -41.48 25.18
CA GLN A 306 13.40 -40.37 24.60
C GLN A 306 12.43 -39.53 23.75
N GLY A 307 12.27 -38.25 24.09
CA GLY A 307 11.52 -37.32 23.24
C GLY A 307 12.40 -36.69 22.17
N ASP A 308 11.84 -35.73 21.44
CA ASP A 308 12.57 -35.01 20.38
C ASP A 308 13.80 -34.27 20.94
N TYR A 309 13.68 -33.68 22.14
CA TYR A 309 14.78 -33.01 22.83
C TYR A 309 14.80 -33.34 24.33
N THR A 310 13.71 -33.06 25.06
CA THR A 310 13.55 -33.55 26.46
C THR A 310 12.91 -34.93 26.53
N PRO A 311 13.11 -35.68 27.63
CA PRO A 311 12.41 -36.94 27.86
C PRO A 311 10.88 -36.75 27.86
N MET A 312 10.15 -37.79 27.47
CA MET A 312 8.68 -37.81 27.53
C MET A 312 8.18 -39.04 28.28
N LEU A 313 6.92 -39.01 28.69
CA LEU A 313 6.20 -40.17 29.21
C LEU A 313 5.24 -40.71 28.17
N GLN A 314 5.30 -42.01 27.92
CA GLN A 314 4.41 -42.73 27.00
C GLN A 314 3.51 -43.72 27.73
N ASP A 315 2.42 -44.09 27.06
CA ASP A 315 1.39 -45.00 27.57
C ASP A 315 0.93 -44.59 28.98
N ALA A 316 0.86 -43.27 29.18
CA ALA A 316 0.71 -42.69 30.49
C ALA A 316 -0.76 -42.64 30.91
N VAL A 317 -0.98 -42.91 32.19
CA VAL A 317 -2.24 -42.70 32.87
C VAL A 317 -2.05 -41.58 33.89
N TYR A 318 -3.11 -40.83 34.15
CA TYR A 318 -3.05 -39.71 35.09
C TYR A 318 -4.21 -39.75 36.06
N ARG A 319 -4.00 -39.13 37.23
CA ARG A 319 -5.09 -38.81 38.15
C ARG A 319 -4.97 -37.37 38.60
N LYS A 320 -6.11 -36.67 38.66
CA LYS A 320 -6.18 -35.34 39.23
C LYS A 320 -6.12 -35.40 40.75
N ILE A 321 -5.23 -34.60 41.35
CA ILE A 321 -5.08 -34.48 42.79
C ILE A 321 -5.91 -33.30 43.31
N LYS A 322 -5.73 -32.14 42.69
CA LYS A 322 -6.47 -30.91 43.02
C LYS A 322 -6.49 -29.95 41.84
N SER A 323 -7.46 -29.05 41.83
CA SER A 323 -7.39 -27.84 40.99
C SER A 323 -6.49 -26.82 41.68
N ASP A 324 -5.68 -26.11 40.92
CA ASP A 324 -4.82 -25.03 41.41
C ASP A 324 -4.79 -23.90 40.36
N THR A 325 -4.23 -22.74 40.71
CA THR A 325 -4.10 -21.62 39.78
C THR A 325 -3.15 -22.01 38.62
N PRO A 326 -3.50 -21.67 37.37
CA PRO A 326 -2.60 -21.84 36.22
C PRO A 326 -1.22 -21.24 36.47
N LEU A 327 -0.18 -21.91 35.97
CA LEU A 327 1.18 -21.40 36.05
C LEU A 327 1.31 -20.07 35.31
N SER A 328 2.05 -19.13 35.92
CA SER A 328 2.47 -17.92 35.22
C SER A 328 3.54 -18.29 34.18
N PRO A 329 3.39 -17.87 32.92
CA PRO A 329 4.36 -18.20 31.88
C PRO A 329 5.70 -17.50 32.15
N ALA A 330 6.80 -18.17 31.86
CA ALA A 330 8.12 -17.55 31.90
C ALA A 330 8.27 -16.55 30.73
N ARG A 331 8.63 -15.30 31.02
CA ARG A 331 8.96 -14.33 29.97
C ARG A 331 10.34 -14.63 29.43
N VAL A 332 10.44 -14.88 28.13
CA VAL A 332 11.69 -15.30 27.48
C VAL A 332 11.89 -14.57 26.16
N THR A 333 13.14 -14.44 25.76
CA THR A 333 13.55 -14.02 24.41
C THR A 333 13.66 -15.22 23.47
N THR A 334 13.74 -15.00 22.15
CA THR A 334 13.99 -16.09 21.21
C THR A 334 15.36 -16.74 21.41
N ASP A 335 16.38 -15.96 21.79
CA ASP A 335 17.72 -16.48 22.07
C ASP A 335 17.75 -17.41 23.29
N GLU A 336 16.99 -17.09 24.34
CA GLU A 336 16.83 -17.93 25.53
C GLU A 336 16.04 -19.21 25.22
N ALA A 337 15.00 -19.13 24.39
CA ALA A 337 14.25 -20.31 23.94
C ALA A 337 15.14 -21.25 23.12
N LEU A 338 15.95 -20.70 22.21
CA LEU A 338 16.91 -21.46 21.39
C LEU A 338 18.06 -22.05 22.22
N ALA A 339 18.34 -21.54 23.41
CA ALA A 339 19.37 -22.10 24.31
C ALA A 339 18.97 -23.45 24.95
N GLY A 340 17.76 -23.97 24.70
CA GLY A 340 17.40 -25.31 25.17
C GLY A 340 16.65 -25.36 26.51
N ALA A 341 16.74 -24.31 27.34
CA ALA A 341 16.33 -24.38 28.74
C ALA A 341 14.80 -24.41 28.98
N PHE A 342 14.01 -24.06 27.97
CA PHE A 342 12.57 -23.86 28.09
C PHE A 342 11.72 -24.95 27.42
N ASP A 343 12.33 -26.02 26.89
CA ASP A 343 11.57 -27.11 26.29
C ASP A 343 10.55 -27.71 27.26
N SER A 344 9.35 -28.00 26.75
CA SER A 344 8.18 -28.44 27.51
C SER A 344 7.67 -27.46 28.58
N LYS A 345 8.21 -26.24 28.68
CA LYS A 345 7.78 -25.23 29.67
C LYS A 345 6.81 -24.21 29.05
N LEU A 346 5.95 -23.66 29.91
CA LEU A 346 5.06 -22.56 29.55
C LEU A 346 5.85 -21.24 29.49
N ILE A 347 5.90 -20.66 28.30
CA ILE A 347 6.64 -19.43 28.00
C ILE A 347 5.72 -18.33 27.46
N GLN A 348 6.22 -17.10 27.50
CA GLN A 348 5.58 -15.92 26.96
C GLN A 348 6.62 -15.06 26.22
N ILE A 349 6.43 -14.85 24.91
CA ILE A 349 7.35 -14.13 24.02
C ILE A 349 6.60 -13.02 23.27
N PRO A 350 7.04 -11.74 23.36
CA PRO A 350 6.50 -10.68 22.51
C PRO A 350 7.11 -10.82 21.10
N ALA A 351 6.28 -10.89 20.07
CA ALA A 351 6.75 -11.07 18.70
C ALA A 351 5.85 -10.33 17.70
N ARG A 352 6.43 -9.97 16.56
CA ARG A 352 5.67 -9.43 15.43
C ARG A 352 5.06 -10.57 14.64
N LEU A 353 3.76 -10.50 14.39
CA LEU A 353 3.07 -11.40 13.49
C LEU A 353 3.51 -11.11 12.05
N ILE A 354 4.14 -12.07 11.39
CA ILE A 354 4.48 -11.98 9.96
C ILE A 354 3.28 -12.44 9.14
N ASP A 355 2.82 -13.66 9.41
CA ASP A 355 1.78 -14.30 8.61
C ASP A 355 0.97 -15.33 9.40
N ARG A 356 -0.16 -15.73 8.83
CA ARG A 356 -1.08 -16.72 9.38
C ARG A 356 -1.45 -17.72 8.31
N THR A 357 -1.20 -18.99 8.58
CA THR A 357 -1.52 -20.08 7.66
C THR A 357 -2.46 -21.06 8.33
N ARG A 358 -3.43 -21.57 7.56
CA ARG A 358 -4.36 -22.59 8.00
C ARG A 358 -4.03 -23.91 7.30
N HIS A 359 -4.03 -25.00 8.06
CA HIS A 359 -3.99 -26.35 7.53
C HIS A 359 -5.12 -27.17 8.14
N ASP A 360 -5.38 -28.36 7.59
CA ASP A 360 -6.44 -29.27 8.06
C ASP A 360 -6.32 -29.62 9.55
N ASN A 361 -5.10 -29.56 10.11
CA ASN A 361 -4.80 -29.94 11.49
C ASN A 361 -4.73 -28.76 12.50
N GLY A 362 -5.03 -27.53 12.06
CA GLY A 362 -5.03 -26.34 12.94
C GLY A 362 -4.56 -25.04 12.28
N GLU A 363 -4.31 -24.03 13.11
CA GLU A 363 -3.80 -22.72 12.68
C GLU A 363 -2.35 -22.51 13.12
N PHE A 364 -1.56 -21.92 12.23
CA PHE A 364 -0.14 -21.68 12.38
C PHE A 364 0.14 -20.18 12.23
N LEU A 365 0.84 -19.61 13.20
CA LEU A 365 1.28 -18.22 13.18
C LEU A 365 2.78 -18.19 12.94
N LEU A 366 3.20 -17.42 11.94
CA LEU A 366 4.61 -17.13 11.71
C LEU A 366 4.95 -15.83 12.43
N LEU A 367 5.87 -15.90 13.38
CA LEU A 367 6.19 -14.82 14.31
C LEU A 367 7.66 -14.49 14.22
N GLN A 368 8.00 -13.23 14.46
CA GLN A 368 9.36 -12.74 14.48
C GLN A 368 9.64 -11.92 15.73
N GLU A 369 10.68 -12.29 16.46
CA GLU A 369 11.31 -11.43 17.46
C GLU A 369 12.78 -11.26 17.08
N SER A 370 13.25 -10.01 17.04
CA SER A 370 14.58 -9.67 16.55
C SER A 370 14.84 -10.25 15.13
N ASN A 371 15.85 -11.12 14.98
CA ASN A 371 16.20 -11.77 13.73
C ASN A 371 15.73 -13.24 13.65
N VAL A 372 15.00 -13.71 14.65
CA VAL A 372 14.56 -15.11 14.75
C VAL A 372 13.09 -15.20 14.35
N ILE A 373 12.81 -16.09 13.41
CA ILE A 373 11.45 -16.46 13.01
C ILE A 373 11.12 -17.79 13.67
N PHE A 374 9.96 -17.85 14.32
CA PHE A 374 9.46 -19.07 14.96
C PHE A 374 7.96 -19.25 14.67
N GLN A 375 7.48 -20.46 14.93
CA GLN A 375 6.08 -20.82 14.69
C GLN A 375 5.32 -20.93 16.00
N ALA A 376 4.06 -20.50 16.00
CA ALA A 376 3.11 -20.83 17.05
C ALA A 376 1.90 -21.58 16.50
N ASN A 377 1.57 -22.72 17.11
CA ASN A 377 0.63 -23.69 16.56
C ASN A 377 -0.57 -23.86 17.50
N LEU A 378 -1.78 -23.68 16.99
CA LEU A 378 -3.03 -24.01 17.68
C LEU A 378 -3.63 -25.27 17.04
N LYS A 379 -3.68 -26.37 17.80
CA LYS A 379 -4.27 -27.65 17.35
C LYS A 379 -5.79 -27.66 17.49
N GLY A 380 -6.47 -28.32 16.54
CA GLY A 380 -7.90 -28.61 16.57
C GLY A 380 -8.69 -27.95 15.44
N GLU A 381 -9.98 -28.30 15.31
CA GLU A 381 -10.92 -27.63 14.40
C GLU A 381 -11.14 -26.19 14.90
N SER A 382 -10.32 -25.27 14.38
CA SER A 382 -10.47 -23.86 14.65
C SER A 382 -11.84 -23.41 14.14
N LYS A 383 -12.69 -22.87 15.02
CA LYS A 383 -13.88 -22.10 14.63
C LYS A 383 -13.43 -21.02 13.65
N GLU A 384 -14.27 -20.67 12.67
CA GLU A 384 -13.94 -19.59 11.72
C GLU A 384 -13.34 -18.39 12.48
N ASN A 385 -12.10 -18.03 12.12
CA ASN A 385 -11.43 -16.82 12.58
C ASN A 385 -10.94 -16.78 14.05
N SER A 386 -10.25 -17.83 14.54
CA SER A 386 -9.66 -17.85 15.90
C SER A 386 -8.82 -16.62 16.25
N PHE A 387 -8.12 -16.01 15.29
CA PHE A 387 -7.33 -14.78 15.47
C PHE A 387 -7.90 -13.57 14.74
N ALA A 388 -9.23 -13.50 14.54
CA ALA A 388 -9.87 -12.31 13.98
C ALA A 388 -9.54 -11.06 14.82
N GLY A 389 -9.14 -9.99 14.14
CA GLY A 389 -8.75 -8.72 14.77
C GLY A 389 -7.25 -8.52 14.98
N ILE A 390 -6.42 -9.55 14.75
CA ILE A 390 -4.96 -9.40 14.74
C ILE A 390 -4.48 -9.35 13.28
N GLU A 391 -3.98 -8.19 12.85
CA GLU A 391 -3.47 -8.00 11.48
C GLU A 391 -1.99 -8.41 11.36
N ASN A 392 -1.57 -8.83 10.16
CA ASN A 392 -0.15 -9.04 9.88
C ASN A 392 0.63 -7.74 10.13
N GLY A 393 1.79 -7.84 10.76
CA GLY A 393 2.59 -6.71 11.25
C GLY A 393 2.26 -6.25 12.66
N SER A 394 1.19 -6.77 13.30
CA SER A 394 0.90 -6.51 14.71
C SER A 394 2.02 -7.01 15.61
N LEU A 395 2.33 -6.26 16.68
CA LEU A 395 3.10 -6.79 17.81
C LEU A 395 2.13 -7.52 18.74
N VAL A 396 2.39 -8.78 18.99
CA VAL A 396 1.56 -9.67 19.81
C VAL A 396 2.38 -10.27 20.95
N GLN A 397 1.72 -10.54 22.06
CA GLN A 397 2.25 -11.35 23.14
C GLN A 397 1.76 -12.78 22.94
N VAL A 398 2.69 -13.70 22.71
CA VAL A 398 2.37 -15.11 22.46
C VAL A 398 2.70 -15.91 23.71
N THR A 399 1.74 -16.69 24.19
CA THR A 399 1.88 -17.55 25.37
C THR A 399 1.65 -19.00 24.98
N GLY A 400 2.49 -19.93 25.42
CA GLY A 400 2.29 -21.33 25.08
C GLY A 400 3.43 -22.22 25.55
N VAL A 401 3.32 -23.51 25.25
CA VAL A 401 4.36 -24.47 25.63
C VAL A 401 5.46 -24.48 24.57
N CYS A 402 6.69 -24.22 24.97
CA CYS A 402 7.84 -24.28 24.05
C CYS A 402 8.17 -25.73 23.70
N ARG A 403 8.38 -26.00 22.42
CA ARG A 403 8.89 -27.29 21.93
C ARG A 403 10.09 -27.04 21.03
N ILE A 404 11.21 -27.67 21.37
CA ILE A 404 12.49 -27.49 20.70
C ILE A 404 12.65 -28.51 19.57
N GLU A 405 13.12 -28.03 18.42
CA GLU A 405 13.67 -28.88 17.36
C GLU A 405 15.20 -28.90 17.53
N PRO A 406 15.79 -30.03 17.94
CA PRO A 406 17.23 -30.09 18.20
C PRO A 406 18.03 -29.82 16.92
N GLY A 407 19.13 -29.07 17.05
CA GLY A 407 20.15 -28.95 16.01
C GLY A 407 21.20 -30.06 16.11
N GLU A 408 22.30 -29.90 15.38
CA GLU A 408 23.47 -30.75 15.57
C GLU A 408 24.00 -30.61 16.99
N TRP A 409 24.23 -31.74 17.65
CA TRP A 409 24.73 -31.75 19.01
C TRP A 409 26.20 -31.29 19.06
N SER A 410 26.52 -30.43 20.01
CA SER A 410 27.88 -30.03 20.36
C SER A 410 28.05 -30.09 21.87
N ALA A 411 29.21 -30.57 22.33
CA ALA A 411 29.52 -30.62 23.75
C ALA A 411 29.76 -29.21 24.29
N GLY A 412 29.16 -28.87 25.44
CA GLY A 412 29.35 -27.58 26.12
C GLY A 412 28.04 -26.82 26.32
N THR A 413 28.16 -25.56 26.74
CA THR A 413 27.02 -24.65 27.01
C THR A 413 26.58 -23.84 25.79
N ASP A 414 27.33 -23.90 24.70
CA ASP A 414 27.11 -23.07 23.49
C ASP A 414 26.15 -23.74 22.50
N TRP A 415 25.60 -24.90 22.84
CA TRP A 415 24.63 -25.58 22.00
C TRP A 415 23.38 -24.72 21.81
N ARG A 416 22.88 -24.67 20.58
CA ARG A 416 21.63 -23.99 20.23
C ARG A 416 20.72 -24.91 19.43
N ALA A 417 19.44 -24.82 19.73
CA ALA A 417 18.39 -25.45 18.95
C ALA A 417 18.40 -24.92 17.51
N LYS A 418 18.00 -25.77 16.57
CA LYS A 418 17.81 -25.38 15.17
C LYS A 418 16.60 -24.46 15.02
N SER A 419 15.52 -24.80 15.72
CA SER A 419 14.29 -24.03 15.75
C SER A 419 13.51 -24.36 17.03
N PHE A 420 12.46 -23.60 17.30
CA PHE A 420 11.47 -23.98 18.29
C PHE A 420 10.06 -23.61 17.80
N THR A 421 9.06 -24.27 18.37
CA THR A 421 7.65 -24.01 18.14
C THR A 421 6.98 -23.69 19.47
N VAL A 422 6.02 -22.77 19.47
CA VAL A 422 5.16 -22.48 20.62
C VAL A 422 3.81 -23.16 20.42
N LEU A 423 3.46 -24.10 21.27
CA LEU A 423 2.16 -24.77 21.25
C LEU A 423 1.13 -23.92 22.00
N LEU A 424 0.19 -23.34 21.27
CA LEU A 424 -0.90 -22.52 21.79
C LEU A 424 -1.99 -23.42 22.40
N ARG A 425 -2.53 -23.01 23.55
CA ARG A 425 -3.57 -23.75 24.29
C ARG A 425 -4.97 -23.29 23.86
N SER A 426 -5.10 -22.01 23.51
CA SER A 426 -6.33 -21.41 23.00
C SER A 426 -6.02 -20.13 22.21
N PRO A 427 -6.99 -19.56 21.48
CA PRO A 427 -6.76 -18.31 20.76
C PRO A 427 -6.41 -17.11 21.65
N SER A 428 -6.84 -17.09 22.92
CA SER A 428 -6.52 -16.01 23.87
C SER A 428 -5.07 -15.98 24.32
N ASP A 429 -4.29 -17.02 23.99
CA ASP A 429 -2.84 -17.04 24.21
C ASP A 429 -2.07 -16.07 23.31
N VAL A 430 -2.72 -15.50 22.30
CA VAL A 430 -2.16 -14.48 21.42
C VAL A 430 -2.86 -13.16 21.70
N ALA A 431 -2.23 -12.34 22.54
CA ALA A 431 -2.77 -11.03 22.92
C ALA A 431 -2.15 -9.92 22.05
N LEU A 432 -2.99 -9.04 21.50
CA LEU A 432 -2.53 -7.88 20.75
C LEU A 432 -1.86 -6.85 21.69
N LEU A 433 -0.57 -6.55 21.47
CA LEU A 433 0.14 -5.49 22.19
C LEU A 433 0.08 -4.16 21.43
N LYS A 434 0.27 -4.21 20.10
CA LYS A 434 0.25 -3.03 19.23
C LYS A 434 -0.18 -3.40 17.82
N SER A 435 -1.23 -2.74 17.30
CA SER A 435 -1.63 -2.86 15.90
C SER A 435 -0.56 -2.31 14.95
N PRO A 436 -0.48 -2.79 13.71
CA PRO A 436 0.43 -2.23 12.72
C PRO A 436 0.10 -0.74 12.48
N PRO A 437 1.10 0.10 12.15
CA PRO A 437 0.83 1.48 11.75
C PRO A 437 -0.15 1.51 10.57
N TRP A 438 -1.16 2.39 10.65
CA TRP A 438 -2.11 2.54 9.56
C TRP A 438 -1.42 2.95 8.24
N TRP A 439 -0.34 3.73 8.35
CA TRP A 439 0.54 4.12 7.25
C TRP A 439 1.40 2.94 6.77
N THR A 440 0.93 2.27 5.73
CA THR A 440 1.75 1.34 4.94
C THR A 440 2.32 2.07 3.73
N LEU A 441 3.43 1.57 3.17
CA LEU A 441 4.02 2.13 1.95
C LEU A 441 2.98 2.27 0.83
N GLY A 442 2.11 1.27 0.68
CA GLY A 442 1.00 1.30 -0.28
C GLY A 442 0.02 2.46 -0.04
N LYS A 443 -0.39 2.73 1.20
CA LYS A 443 -1.29 3.85 1.50
C LYS A 443 -0.60 5.20 1.33
N VAL A 444 0.68 5.34 1.73
CA VAL A 444 1.46 6.56 1.50
C VAL A 444 1.54 6.87 0.01
N LEU A 445 1.87 5.87 -0.81
CA LEU A 445 1.92 6.02 -2.27
C LEU A 445 0.56 6.42 -2.86
N TRP A 446 -0.53 5.82 -2.37
CA TRP A 446 -1.87 6.18 -2.80
C TRP A 446 -2.24 7.64 -2.46
N PHE A 447 -1.99 8.07 -1.22
CA PHE A 447 -2.22 9.45 -0.78
C PHE A 447 -1.36 10.46 -1.56
N ALA A 448 -0.09 10.13 -1.79
CA ALA A 448 0.81 10.97 -2.59
C ALA A 448 0.29 11.12 -4.04
N GLY A 449 -0.18 10.02 -4.64
CA GLY A 449 -0.80 10.06 -5.97
C GLY A 449 -2.07 10.92 -6.01
N ALA A 450 -2.95 10.78 -5.02
CA ALA A 450 -4.16 11.59 -4.91
C ALA A 450 -3.86 13.08 -4.75
N LEU A 451 -2.87 13.44 -3.92
CA LEU A 451 -2.44 14.83 -3.73
C LEU A 451 -1.86 15.40 -5.03
N ALA A 452 -1.01 14.65 -5.73
CA ALA A 452 -0.45 15.05 -7.01
C ALA A 452 -1.56 15.35 -8.04
N PHE A 453 -2.58 14.50 -8.11
CA PHE A 453 -3.74 14.72 -8.97
C PHE A 453 -4.49 16.01 -8.64
N VAL A 454 -4.80 16.27 -7.37
CA VAL A 454 -5.47 17.50 -6.93
C VAL A 454 -4.63 18.74 -7.26
N THR A 455 -3.31 18.70 -7.04
CA THR A 455 -2.43 19.81 -7.39
C THR A 455 -2.42 20.09 -8.89
N LEU A 456 -2.35 19.06 -9.73
CA LEU A 456 -2.41 19.22 -11.19
C LEU A 456 -3.75 19.82 -11.64
N ALA A 457 -4.86 19.37 -11.05
CA ALA A 457 -6.18 19.94 -11.32
C ALA A 457 -6.26 21.42 -10.93
N ALA A 458 -5.70 21.80 -9.77
CA ALA A 458 -5.65 23.19 -9.32
C ALA A 458 -4.83 24.08 -10.25
N PHE A 459 -3.64 23.63 -10.70
CA PHE A 459 -2.84 24.35 -11.69
C PHE A 459 -3.56 24.49 -13.03
N GLY A 460 -4.26 23.44 -13.48
CA GLY A 460 -5.12 23.51 -14.66
C GLY A 460 -6.22 24.56 -14.52
N TRP A 461 -6.88 24.60 -13.36
CA TRP A 461 -7.91 25.59 -13.04
C TRP A 461 -7.37 27.03 -13.02
N VAL A 462 -6.22 27.26 -12.38
CA VAL A 462 -5.53 28.56 -12.38
C VAL A 462 -5.20 29.02 -13.80
N GLY A 463 -4.75 28.11 -14.67
CA GLY A 463 -4.50 28.41 -16.07
C GLY A 463 -5.76 28.82 -16.84
N VAL A 464 -6.88 28.14 -16.61
CA VAL A 464 -8.19 28.50 -17.19
C VAL A 464 -8.66 29.86 -16.69
N LEU A 465 -8.56 30.11 -15.37
CA LEU A 465 -8.96 31.37 -14.76
C LEU A 465 -8.14 32.55 -15.29
N HIS A 466 -6.82 32.39 -15.45
CA HIS A 466 -5.96 33.43 -16.03
C HIS A 466 -6.38 33.79 -17.45
N ARG A 467 -6.77 32.80 -18.27
CA ARG A 467 -7.28 33.07 -19.63
C ARG A 467 -8.57 33.87 -19.61
N GLN A 468 -9.53 33.50 -18.75
CA GLN A 468 -10.80 34.23 -18.62
C GLN A 468 -10.61 35.68 -18.15
N VAL A 469 -9.73 35.90 -17.17
CA VAL A 469 -9.44 37.25 -16.66
C VAL A 469 -8.78 38.13 -17.74
N ALA A 470 -7.84 37.57 -18.52
CA ALA A 470 -7.18 38.29 -19.59
C ALA A 470 -8.15 38.73 -20.70
N GLU A 471 -9.12 37.89 -21.06
CA GLU A 471 -10.15 38.23 -22.05
C GLU A 471 -11.06 39.37 -21.56
N ARG A 472 -11.54 39.29 -20.31
CA ARG A 472 -12.40 40.35 -19.73
C ARG A 472 -11.69 41.70 -19.58
N THR A 473 -10.40 41.67 -19.26
CA THR A 473 -9.60 42.90 -19.11
C THR A 473 -9.52 43.66 -20.44
N ARG A 474 -9.29 42.94 -21.55
CA ARG A 474 -9.25 43.53 -22.91
C ARG A 474 -10.58 44.14 -23.33
N GLU A 475 -11.70 43.48 -23.01
CA GLU A 475 -13.04 44.00 -23.32
C GLU A 475 -13.32 45.34 -22.63
N LEU A 476 -12.90 45.48 -21.36
CA LEU A 476 -13.14 46.70 -20.58
C LEU A 476 -12.28 47.88 -21.05
N GLU A 477 -11.03 47.63 -21.46
CA GLU A 477 -10.13 48.66 -21.98
C GLU A 477 -10.68 49.31 -23.26
N ASP A 478 -11.19 48.50 -24.20
CA ASP A 478 -11.77 49.00 -25.45
C ASP A 478 -13.03 49.87 -25.23
N GLN A 479 -13.86 49.50 -24.25
CA GLN A 479 -15.04 50.29 -23.89
C GLN A 479 -14.68 51.64 -23.26
N SER A 480 -13.63 51.67 -22.43
CA SER A 480 -13.17 52.90 -21.77
C SER A 480 -12.66 53.92 -22.78
N GLN A 481 -11.85 53.49 -23.74
CA GLN A 481 -11.29 54.38 -24.78
C GLN A 481 -12.39 55.02 -25.64
N LYS A 482 -13.42 54.26 -26.02
CA LYS A 482 -14.54 54.78 -26.83
C LYS A 482 -15.32 55.89 -26.12
N ARG A 483 -15.47 55.82 -24.79
CA ARG A 483 -16.18 56.84 -24.02
C ARG A 483 -15.42 58.16 -23.96
N GLN A 484 -14.11 58.11 -23.70
CA GLN A 484 -13.27 59.31 -23.59
C GLN A 484 -13.26 60.14 -24.88
N VAL A 485 -13.22 59.50 -26.05
CA VAL A 485 -13.24 60.20 -27.34
C VAL A 485 -14.58 60.91 -27.58
N ALA A 486 -15.70 60.30 -27.16
CA ALA A 486 -17.03 60.88 -27.33
C ALA A 486 -17.26 62.11 -26.44
N GLU A 487 -16.72 62.12 -25.22
CA GLU A 487 -16.85 63.25 -24.30
C GLU A 487 -16.12 64.50 -24.82
N ARG A 488 -14.86 64.35 -25.26
CA ARG A 488 -14.07 65.49 -25.75
C ARG A 488 -14.68 66.17 -26.98
N ARG A 489 -15.37 65.43 -27.86
CA ARG A 489 -16.08 66.03 -29.00
C ARG A 489 -17.23 66.93 -28.56
N ARG A 490 -17.97 66.54 -27.52
CA ARG A 490 -19.11 67.31 -27.01
C ARG A 490 -18.67 68.64 -26.39
N GLU A 491 -17.55 68.67 -25.68
CA GLU A 491 -17.01 69.89 -25.06
C GLU A 491 -16.70 70.97 -26.11
N ILE A 492 -16.09 70.59 -27.24
CA ILE A 492 -15.72 71.54 -28.32
C ILE A 492 -16.97 72.12 -29.00
N GLU A 493 -18.00 71.31 -29.22
CA GLU A 493 -19.26 71.78 -29.83
C GLU A 493 -20.01 72.76 -28.94
N GLN A 494 -20.00 72.54 -27.62
CA GLN A 494 -20.65 73.44 -26.66
C GLN A 494 -20.02 74.84 -26.64
N GLU A 495 -18.69 74.94 -26.71
CA GLU A 495 -18.02 76.25 -26.70
C GLU A 495 -18.31 77.04 -27.99
N ARG A 496 -18.38 76.37 -29.14
CA ARG A 496 -18.78 77.01 -30.41
C ARG A 496 -20.20 77.56 -30.36
N ALA A 497 -21.12 76.80 -29.78
CA ALA A 497 -22.50 77.24 -29.62
C ALA A 497 -22.59 78.48 -28.72
N ARG A 498 -21.79 78.55 -27.65
CA ARG A 498 -21.72 79.72 -26.77
C ARG A 498 -21.26 80.97 -27.51
N VAL A 499 -20.13 80.90 -28.21
CA VAL A 499 -19.58 82.05 -28.95
C VAL A 499 -20.56 82.56 -30.01
N ALA A 500 -21.24 81.66 -30.74
CA ALA A 500 -22.25 82.08 -31.71
C ALA A 500 -23.46 82.77 -31.07
N HIS A 501 -23.81 82.41 -29.83
CA HIS A 501 -24.92 83.00 -29.10
C HIS A 501 -24.62 84.44 -28.65
N ASP A 502 -23.48 84.66 -27.99
CA ASP A 502 -23.07 86.00 -27.52
C ASP A 502 -22.99 87.00 -28.68
N LEU A 503 -22.59 86.53 -29.86
CA LEU A 503 -22.51 87.32 -31.10
C LEU A 503 -23.88 87.63 -31.73
N HIS A 504 -24.84 86.72 -31.61
CA HIS A 504 -26.21 86.95 -32.07
C HIS A 504 -26.88 88.07 -31.23
N ASP A 505 -26.58 88.14 -29.93
CA ASP A 505 -27.17 89.12 -29.04
C ASP A 505 -26.70 90.55 -29.35
N GLU A 506 -25.43 90.73 -29.72
CA GLU A 506 -24.91 92.05 -30.15
C GLU A 506 -25.59 92.55 -31.43
N LEU A 507 -25.84 91.66 -32.41
CA LEU A 507 -26.63 92.01 -33.61
C LEU A 507 -28.07 92.37 -33.25
N GLY A 508 -28.67 91.65 -32.30
CA GLY A 508 -30.03 91.91 -31.81
C GLY A 508 -30.19 93.32 -31.22
N ALA A 509 -29.20 93.79 -30.47
CA ALA A 509 -29.18 95.15 -29.93
C ALA A 509 -29.18 96.23 -31.02
N ARG A 510 -28.31 96.10 -32.04
CA ARG A 510 -28.20 97.07 -33.15
C ARG A 510 -29.42 97.06 -34.08
N LEU A 511 -30.02 95.90 -34.31
CA LEU A 511 -31.26 95.81 -35.08
C LEU A 511 -32.41 96.53 -34.37
N THR A 512 -32.43 96.48 -33.03
CA THR A 512 -33.41 97.22 -32.23
C THR A 512 -33.23 98.73 -32.39
N GLU A 513 -31.99 99.22 -32.42
CA GLU A 513 -31.67 100.64 -32.69
C GLU A 513 -32.13 101.08 -34.08
N VAL A 514 -31.89 100.27 -35.13
CA VAL A 514 -32.40 100.56 -36.50
C VAL A 514 -33.93 100.67 -36.52
N ASN A 515 -34.63 99.77 -35.83
CA ASN A 515 -36.09 99.81 -35.74
C ASN A 515 -36.60 101.06 -35.00
N MET A 516 -35.89 101.48 -33.95
CA MET A 516 -36.20 102.69 -33.20
C MET A 516 -36.00 103.94 -34.05
N LEU A 517 -34.85 104.08 -34.72
CA LEU A 517 -34.56 105.19 -35.64
C LEU A 517 -35.56 105.25 -36.80
N THR A 518 -35.92 104.10 -37.38
CA THR A 518 -36.97 104.02 -38.43
C THR A 518 -38.31 104.55 -37.92
N SER A 519 -38.68 104.24 -36.68
CA SER A 519 -39.92 104.71 -36.06
C SER A 519 -39.90 106.22 -35.81
N LEU A 520 -38.74 106.77 -35.42
CA LEU A 520 -38.53 108.21 -35.22
C LEU A 520 -38.59 109.00 -36.53
N VAL A 521 -38.06 108.46 -37.64
CA VAL A 521 -38.20 109.06 -39.00
C VAL A 521 -39.67 109.11 -39.44
N LYS A 522 -40.45 108.07 -39.15
CA LYS A 522 -41.86 107.97 -39.55
C LYS A 522 -42.82 108.83 -38.70
N SER A 523 -42.36 109.36 -37.57
CA SER A 523 -43.22 110.15 -36.69
C SER A 523 -43.63 111.50 -37.34
N PRO A 524 -44.91 111.89 -37.29
CA PRO A 524 -45.40 113.14 -37.89
C PRO A 524 -44.95 114.40 -37.13
N THR A 525 -44.46 114.27 -35.88
CA THR A 525 -43.95 115.39 -35.07
C THR A 525 -42.47 115.69 -35.29
N THR A 526 -41.73 114.81 -35.97
CA THR A 526 -40.30 114.99 -36.24
C THR A 526 -40.09 116.02 -37.35
N SER A 527 -39.27 117.05 -37.09
CA SER A 527 -38.94 118.09 -38.06
C SER A 527 -38.14 117.54 -39.25
N THR A 528 -38.11 118.26 -40.39
CA THR A 528 -37.34 117.83 -41.58
C THR A 528 -35.85 117.64 -41.27
N ALA A 529 -35.27 118.52 -40.46
CA ALA A 529 -33.86 118.43 -40.06
C ALA A 529 -33.57 117.21 -39.15
N GLU A 530 -34.51 116.85 -38.27
CA GLU A 530 -34.38 115.64 -37.44
C GLU A 530 -34.57 114.36 -38.25
N LYS A 531 -35.45 114.36 -39.27
CA LYS A 531 -35.60 113.23 -40.19
C LYS A 531 -34.34 112.97 -41.00
N GLU A 532 -33.68 114.02 -41.49
CA GLU A 532 -32.38 113.88 -42.18
C GLU A 532 -31.33 113.27 -41.24
N ARG A 533 -31.22 113.77 -40.00
CA ARG A 533 -30.30 113.19 -39.01
C ARG A 533 -30.59 111.72 -38.71
N TYR A 534 -31.85 111.35 -38.46
CA TYR A 534 -32.20 109.96 -38.18
C TYR A 534 -32.00 109.02 -39.38
N LEU A 535 -32.15 109.52 -40.61
CA LEU A 535 -31.83 108.76 -41.82
C LEU A 535 -30.32 108.55 -41.97
N ASP A 536 -29.50 109.55 -41.63
CA ASP A 536 -28.04 109.42 -41.59
C ASP A 536 -27.60 108.42 -40.51
N ASP A 537 -28.15 108.53 -39.30
CA ASP A 537 -27.90 107.59 -38.19
C ASP A 537 -28.33 106.16 -38.57
N LEU A 538 -29.49 105.99 -39.22
CA LEU A 538 -29.95 104.69 -39.71
C LEU A 538 -29.02 104.12 -40.79
N GLY A 539 -28.57 104.96 -41.71
CA GLY A 539 -27.58 104.58 -42.73
C GLY A 539 -26.27 104.14 -42.09
N GLU A 540 -25.85 104.81 -41.01
CA GLU A 540 -24.64 104.49 -40.28
C GLU A 540 -24.76 103.20 -39.46
N THR A 541 -25.81 103.04 -38.67
CA THR A 541 -26.07 101.81 -37.90
C THR A 541 -26.20 100.59 -38.82
N SER A 542 -26.81 100.74 -40.01
CA SER A 542 -26.91 99.66 -41.01
C SER A 542 -25.54 99.27 -41.58
N ARG A 543 -24.68 100.23 -41.92
CA ARG A 543 -23.29 99.94 -42.36
C ARG A 543 -22.48 99.26 -41.26
N GLN A 544 -22.66 99.69 -40.01
CA GLN A 544 -22.01 99.07 -38.86
C GLN A 544 -22.48 97.62 -38.63
N MET A 545 -23.77 97.32 -38.84
CA MET A 545 -24.29 95.96 -38.75
C MET A 545 -23.70 95.01 -39.80
N VAL A 546 -23.57 95.45 -41.06
CA VAL A 546 -22.93 94.64 -42.11
C VAL A 546 -21.49 94.33 -41.76
N THR A 547 -20.75 95.34 -41.29
CA THR A 547 -19.36 95.17 -40.85
C THR A 547 -19.25 94.20 -39.68
N SER A 548 -20.16 94.30 -38.70
CA SER A 548 -20.19 93.40 -37.53
C SER A 548 -20.51 91.95 -37.92
N LEU A 549 -21.38 91.74 -38.92
CA LEU A 549 -21.70 90.40 -39.42
C LEU A 549 -20.49 89.72 -40.08
N ASP A 550 -19.72 90.46 -40.88
CA ASP A 550 -18.49 89.94 -41.49
C ASP A 550 -17.44 89.56 -40.44
N GLU A 551 -17.34 90.35 -39.36
CA GLU A 551 -16.47 90.08 -38.21
C GLU A 551 -16.90 88.78 -37.47
N ILE A 552 -18.21 88.57 -37.29
CA ILE A 552 -18.79 87.38 -36.65
C ILE A 552 -18.55 86.12 -37.48
N VAL A 553 -18.85 86.18 -38.78
CA VAL A 553 -18.66 85.05 -39.70
C VAL A 553 -17.18 84.64 -39.71
N TRP A 554 -16.27 85.62 -39.69
CA TRP A 554 -14.85 85.34 -39.61
C TRP A 554 -14.45 84.67 -38.28
N ALA A 555 -14.91 85.19 -37.14
CA ALA A 555 -14.57 84.67 -35.81
C ALA A 555 -15.11 83.25 -35.55
N VAL A 556 -16.28 82.89 -36.08
CA VAL A 556 -16.90 81.56 -35.82
C VAL A 556 -16.46 80.49 -36.83
N ASN A 557 -15.98 80.87 -38.01
CA ASN A 557 -15.60 79.91 -39.06
C ASN A 557 -14.33 79.11 -38.69
N PRO A 558 -14.42 77.76 -38.56
CA PRO A 558 -13.27 76.91 -38.23
C PRO A 558 -12.14 76.94 -39.26
N ARG A 559 -12.41 77.40 -40.49
CA ARG A 559 -11.37 77.52 -41.52
C ARG A 559 -10.43 78.71 -41.29
N ASN A 560 -10.80 79.63 -40.39
CA ASN A 560 -10.07 80.86 -40.09
C ASN A 560 -9.39 80.80 -38.71
N ASP A 561 -9.15 79.60 -38.18
CA ASP A 561 -8.61 79.42 -36.83
C ASP A 561 -7.08 79.52 -36.76
N THR A 562 -6.38 79.74 -37.86
CA THR A 562 -4.90 79.82 -37.86
C THR A 562 -4.39 81.24 -37.62
N ILE A 563 -3.17 81.35 -37.08
CA ILE A 563 -2.45 82.65 -36.97
C ILE A 563 -2.31 83.30 -38.37
N THR A 564 -2.05 82.51 -39.41
CA THR A 564 -1.91 83.00 -40.80
C THR A 564 -3.21 83.63 -41.32
N SER A 565 -4.36 83.03 -41.03
CA SER A 565 -5.67 83.61 -41.37
C SER A 565 -5.98 84.87 -40.58
N LEU A 566 -5.49 84.97 -39.32
CA LEU A 566 -5.60 86.18 -38.50
C LEU A 566 -4.77 87.33 -39.08
N ALA A 567 -3.49 87.09 -39.37
CA ALA A 567 -2.61 88.11 -39.95
C ALA A 567 -3.13 88.63 -41.29
N SER A 568 -3.59 87.72 -42.17
CA SER A 568 -4.19 88.08 -43.46
C SER A 568 -5.44 88.97 -43.33
N TYR A 569 -6.33 88.64 -42.38
CA TYR A 569 -7.54 89.41 -42.13
C TYR A 569 -7.23 90.81 -41.57
N PHE A 570 -6.31 90.90 -40.60
CA PHE A 570 -5.90 92.16 -39.98
C PHE A 570 -5.24 93.09 -40.98
N GLY A 571 -4.34 92.56 -41.82
CA GLY A 571 -3.72 93.32 -42.90
C GLY A 571 -4.73 93.88 -43.89
N SER A 572 -5.68 93.03 -44.32
CA SER A 572 -6.75 93.46 -45.23
C SER A 572 -7.64 94.53 -44.61
N TYR A 573 -7.92 94.44 -43.30
CA TYR A 573 -8.70 95.45 -42.57
C TYR A 573 -7.94 96.78 -42.46
N ALA A 574 -6.69 96.74 -42.02
CA ALA A 574 -5.85 97.93 -41.86
C ALA A 574 -5.67 98.69 -43.18
N GLN A 575 -5.36 97.97 -44.26
CA GLN A 575 -5.19 98.56 -45.58
C GLN A 575 -6.45 99.32 -46.02
N ARG A 576 -7.63 98.69 -45.93
CA ARG A 576 -8.90 99.32 -46.32
C ARG A 576 -9.21 100.56 -45.49
N LEU A 577 -9.01 100.50 -44.17
CA LEU A 577 -9.33 101.60 -43.27
C LEU A 577 -8.39 102.81 -43.45
N LEU A 578 -7.09 102.55 -43.61
CA LEU A 578 -6.09 103.61 -43.76
C LEU A 578 -6.11 104.25 -45.16
N ASP A 579 -6.40 103.47 -46.20
CA ASP A 579 -6.59 104.00 -47.56
C ASP A 579 -7.77 105.00 -47.62
N LEU A 580 -8.88 104.70 -46.92
CA LEU A 580 -10.02 105.62 -46.79
C LEU A 580 -9.64 106.93 -46.08
N ALA A 581 -8.72 106.87 -45.12
CA ALA A 581 -8.22 108.03 -44.39
C ALA A 581 -7.07 108.77 -45.11
N SER A 582 -6.65 108.30 -46.30
CA SER A 582 -5.47 108.82 -47.03
C SER A 582 -4.16 108.76 -46.23
N ILE A 583 -3.99 107.73 -45.41
CA ILE A 583 -2.79 107.48 -44.59
C ILE A 583 -2.01 106.31 -45.21
N ALA A 584 -0.70 106.46 -45.43
CA ALA A 584 0.11 105.40 -46.01
C ALA A 584 0.26 104.21 -45.03
N CYS A 585 -0.14 103.01 -45.46
CA CYS A 585 -0.04 101.78 -44.67
C CYS A 585 1.22 100.97 -45.05
N GLY A 586 2.07 100.66 -44.07
CA GLY A 586 3.16 99.70 -44.19
C GLY A 586 2.80 98.41 -43.44
N LEU A 587 2.67 97.30 -44.16
CA LEU A 587 2.43 95.98 -43.57
C LEU A 587 3.76 95.20 -43.52
N ASP A 588 4.12 94.73 -42.34
CA ASP A 588 5.35 93.97 -42.08
C ASP A 588 4.98 92.71 -41.28
N PHE A 589 4.63 91.65 -42.03
CA PHE A 589 4.28 90.35 -41.47
C PHE A 589 5.48 89.43 -41.57
N ALA A 590 5.84 88.77 -40.46
CA ALA A 590 6.92 87.79 -40.47
C ALA A 590 6.60 86.64 -41.46
N GLU A 591 7.55 86.26 -42.31
CA GLU A 591 7.36 85.18 -43.30
C GLU A 591 7.16 83.80 -42.66
N ASP A 592 7.55 83.62 -41.39
CA ASP A 592 7.57 82.34 -40.68
C ASP A 592 6.59 82.33 -39.48
N LEU A 593 5.31 82.62 -39.73
CA LEU A 593 4.26 82.49 -38.72
C LEU A 593 3.91 81.00 -38.51
N PRO A 594 3.90 80.49 -37.26
CA PRO A 594 3.62 79.09 -37.01
C PRO A 594 2.16 78.73 -37.34
N GLU A 595 1.94 77.55 -37.92
CA GLU A 595 0.60 76.97 -38.12
C GLU A 595 -0.02 76.53 -36.79
N ARG A 596 -0.41 77.49 -35.94
CA ARG A 596 -1.20 77.22 -34.73
C ARG A 596 -2.64 77.64 -34.90
N ARG A 597 -3.52 76.77 -34.40
CA ARG A 597 -4.94 77.06 -34.24
C ARG A 597 -5.18 77.89 -32.98
N LEU A 598 -6.06 78.86 -33.13
CA LEU A 598 -6.50 79.83 -32.14
C LEU A 598 -7.98 79.58 -31.92
N ASP A 599 -8.37 79.43 -30.65
CA ASP A 599 -9.77 79.33 -30.32
C ASP A 599 -10.53 80.61 -30.73
N PRO A 600 -11.84 80.53 -30.98
CA PRO A 600 -12.63 81.67 -31.45
C PRO A 600 -12.54 82.91 -30.55
N LYS A 601 -12.48 82.72 -29.24
CA LYS A 601 -12.40 83.82 -28.26
C LYS A 601 -11.08 84.57 -28.38
N PHE A 602 -9.97 83.84 -28.49
CA PHE A 602 -8.66 84.43 -28.69
C PHE A 602 -8.61 85.32 -29.95
N ARG A 603 -9.16 84.83 -31.08
CA ARG A 603 -9.18 85.57 -32.34
C ARG A 603 -9.99 86.87 -32.26
N GLN A 604 -11.14 86.82 -31.59
CA GLN A 604 -12.04 87.95 -31.44
C GLN A 604 -11.42 89.09 -30.62
N GLU A 605 -10.89 88.78 -29.43
CA GLU A 605 -10.39 89.81 -28.51
C GLU A 605 -9.18 90.55 -29.08
N VAL A 606 -8.27 89.82 -29.74
CA VAL A 606 -7.12 90.43 -30.41
C VAL A 606 -7.56 91.34 -31.56
N PHE A 607 -8.59 90.95 -32.33
CA PHE A 607 -9.08 91.75 -33.45
C PHE A 607 -9.76 93.04 -32.99
N PHE A 608 -10.57 92.98 -31.94
CA PHE A 608 -11.21 94.18 -31.40
C PHE A 608 -10.21 95.15 -30.77
N ALA A 609 -9.18 94.65 -30.08
CA ALA A 609 -8.09 95.49 -29.60
C ALA A 609 -7.34 96.17 -30.77
N PHE A 610 -7.03 95.41 -31.82
CA PHE A 610 -6.39 95.90 -33.05
C PHE A 610 -7.21 96.98 -33.78
N LYS A 611 -8.51 96.74 -33.96
CA LYS A 611 -9.46 97.66 -34.59
C LYS A 611 -9.53 98.99 -33.83
N GLU A 612 -9.61 98.93 -32.51
CA GLU A 612 -9.65 100.12 -31.67
C GLU A 612 -8.37 100.95 -31.78
N ALA A 613 -7.19 100.30 -31.80
CA ALA A 613 -5.92 100.98 -32.00
C ALA A 613 -5.84 101.70 -33.35
N LEU A 614 -6.25 101.06 -34.45
CA LEU A 614 -6.27 101.72 -35.76
C LEU A 614 -7.27 102.88 -35.85
N ASN A 615 -8.45 102.73 -35.27
CA ASN A 615 -9.43 103.82 -35.21
C ASN A 615 -8.89 105.02 -34.43
N ASN A 616 -8.15 104.78 -33.35
CA ASN A 616 -7.49 105.84 -32.58
C ASN A 616 -6.45 106.58 -33.43
N VAL A 617 -5.68 105.87 -34.26
CA VAL A 617 -4.75 106.49 -35.20
C VAL A 617 -5.48 107.39 -36.20
N VAL A 618 -6.53 106.88 -36.86
CA VAL A 618 -7.31 107.64 -37.86
C VAL A 618 -7.94 108.90 -37.26
N ARG A 619 -8.47 108.82 -36.03
CA ARG A 619 -9.19 109.93 -35.40
C ARG A 619 -8.27 110.96 -34.73
N HIS A 620 -7.14 110.54 -34.18
CA HIS A 620 -6.39 111.37 -33.23
C HIS A 620 -4.92 111.61 -33.61
N ALA A 621 -4.28 110.74 -34.41
CA ALA A 621 -2.84 110.82 -34.61
C ALA A 621 -2.40 111.93 -35.57
N ARG A 622 -3.23 112.32 -36.55
CA ARG A 622 -2.81 113.15 -37.70
C ARG A 622 -1.54 112.60 -38.39
N ALA A 623 -1.42 111.27 -38.42
CA ALA A 623 -0.30 110.56 -39.01
C ALA A 623 -0.35 110.62 -40.54
N ARG A 624 0.82 110.62 -41.17
CA ARG A 624 0.99 110.42 -42.62
C ARG A 624 1.26 108.96 -42.96
N ARG A 625 1.83 108.20 -42.02
CA ARG A 625 2.18 106.80 -42.20
C ARG A 625 1.96 105.98 -40.94
N VAL A 626 1.49 104.76 -41.14
CA VAL A 626 1.26 103.76 -40.09
C VAL A 626 1.93 102.46 -40.49
N TRP A 627 2.59 101.81 -39.53
CA TRP A 627 3.20 100.50 -39.68
C TRP A 627 2.45 99.49 -38.82
N VAL A 628 2.02 98.39 -39.44
CA VAL A 628 1.41 97.25 -38.75
C VAL A 628 2.34 96.06 -38.86
N ARG A 629 2.77 95.55 -37.70
CA ARG A 629 3.64 94.39 -37.56
C ARG A 629 2.94 93.26 -36.84
N ILE A 630 3.03 92.05 -37.39
CA ILE A 630 2.52 90.84 -36.75
C ILE A 630 3.61 89.77 -36.78
N TYR A 631 4.01 89.31 -35.61
CA TYR A 631 5.05 88.29 -35.45
C TYR A 631 4.82 87.46 -34.18
N VAL A 632 5.47 86.31 -34.09
CA VAL A 632 5.47 85.45 -32.90
C VAL A 632 6.85 85.49 -32.25
N ARG A 633 6.91 85.77 -30.95
CA ARG A 633 8.15 85.78 -30.16
C ARG A 633 7.92 85.15 -28.79
N ASP A 634 8.79 84.23 -28.38
CA ASP A 634 8.73 83.54 -27.08
C ASP A 634 7.32 82.99 -26.76
N GLU A 635 6.70 82.29 -27.71
CA GLU A 635 5.32 81.75 -27.60
C GLU A 635 4.22 82.81 -27.43
N ASN A 636 4.48 84.08 -27.75
CA ASN A 636 3.49 85.14 -27.73
C ASN A 636 3.22 85.65 -29.15
N LEU A 637 1.94 85.76 -29.51
CA LEU A 637 1.53 86.56 -30.66
C LEU A 637 1.71 88.03 -30.28
N VAL A 638 2.45 88.76 -31.11
CA VAL A 638 2.65 90.19 -30.96
C VAL A 638 2.07 90.91 -32.17
N VAL A 639 1.16 91.85 -31.90
CA VAL A 639 0.58 92.76 -32.89
C VAL A 639 0.99 94.18 -32.50
N GLU A 640 1.79 94.81 -33.34
CA GLU A 640 2.34 96.15 -33.11
C GLU A 640 1.81 97.11 -34.18
N ILE A 641 1.34 98.28 -33.74
CA ILE A 641 0.84 99.36 -34.60
C ILE A 641 1.60 100.62 -34.21
N ALA A 642 2.34 101.20 -35.15
CA ALA A 642 3.11 102.42 -34.95
C ALA A 642 2.71 103.50 -35.95
N ASP A 643 2.59 104.75 -35.52
CA ASP A 643 2.27 105.90 -36.37
C ASP A 643 3.30 107.03 -36.25
N ASP A 644 3.40 107.89 -37.27
CA ASP A 644 4.27 109.08 -37.30
C ASP A 644 3.55 110.39 -36.93
N GLY A 645 2.45 110.28 -36.19
CA GLY A 645 1.58 111.39 -35.84
C GLY A 645 2.08 112.30 -34.71
N GLN A 646 1.17 113.11 -34.17
CA GLN A 646 1.49 114.12 -33.15
C GLN A 646 1.82 113.55 -31.75
N GLY A 647 1.65 112.24 -31.54
CA GLY A 647 1.83 111.59 -30.24
C GLY A 647 0.81 112.03 -29.18
N MET A 648 0.98 111.56 -27.95
CA MET A 648 0.15 111.86 -26.78
C MET A 648 1.00 112.46 -25.66
N ASP A 649 0.49 113.50 -25.00
CA ASP A 649 1.12 114.08 -23.82
C ASP A 649 0.92 113.17 -22.59
N ALA A 650 1.86 113.17 -21.63
CA ALA A 650 1.86 112.23 -20.51
C ALA A 650 0.58 112.30 -19.64
N GLY A 651 -0.07 113.48 -19.60
CA GLY A 651 -1.35 113.68 -18.92
C GLY A 651 -2.56 113.04 -19.62
N ALA A 652 -2.51 112.88 -20.96
CA ALA A 652 -3.60 112.29 -21.75
C ALA A 652 -3.70 110.76 -21.61
N LEU A 653 -2.64 110.10 -21.12
CA LEU A 653 -2.65 108.67 -20.79
C LEU A 653 -3.43 108.32 -19.52
N HIS A 654 -3.69 109.31 -18.65
CA HIS A 654 -4.32 109.10 -17.32
C HIS A 654 -5.73 109.70 -17.20
N ALA A 655 -6.14 110.55 -18.14
CA ALA A 655 -7.49 111.11 -18.20
C ALA A 655 -8.43 110.14 -18.94
N GLY A 656 -9.13 109.27 -18.19
CA GLY A 656 -10.34 108.51 -18.56
C GLY A 656 -10.71 108.37 -20.05
N ASN A 657 -9.79 107.89 -20.89
CA ASN A 657 -10.05 107.66 -22.31
C ASN A 657 -10.55 106.23 -22.49
N ASP A 658 -11.84 106.08 -22.77
CA ASP A 658 -12.55 104.79 -22.86
C ASP A 658 -11.89 103.80 -23.85
N GLY A 659 -11.33 104.28 -24.97
CA GLY A 659 -10.68 103.44 -25.97
C GLY A 659 -9.43 102.70 -25.48
N ILE A 660 -8.60 103.34 -24.64
CA ILE A 660 -7.38 102.72 -24.09
C ILE A 660 -7.72 101.67 -23.02
N ALA A 661 -8.74 101.97 -22.18
CA ALA A 661 -9.22 101.03 -21.18
C ALA A 661 -9.78 99.76 -21.83
N ASN A 662 -10.60 99.91 -22.88
CA ASN A 662 -11.16 98.80 -23.64
C ASN A 662 -10.08 97.92 -24.27
N MET A 663 -9.06 98.51 -24.90
CA MET A 663 -7.94 97.73 -25.45
C MET A 663 -7.22 96.89 -24.39
N LYS A 664 -6.99 97.45 -23.19
CA LYS A 664 -6.37 96.73 -22.07
C LYS A 664 -7.25 95.62 -21.51
N GLU A 665 -8.56 95.85 -21.41
CA GLU A 665 -9.52 94.86 -20.91
C GLU A 665 -9.64 93.65 -21.83
N ARG A 666 -9.73 93.89 -23.15
CA ARG A 666 -9.79 92.81 -24.16
C ARG A 666 -8.56 91.93 -24.14
N MET A 667 -7.37 92.53 -24.05
CA MET A 667 -6.14 91.74 -23.92
C MET A 667 -6.12 90.94 -22.61
N ARG A 668 -6.57 91.51 -21.48
CA ARG A 668 -6.68 90.77 -20.22
C ARG A 668 -7.65 89.58 -20.29
N ALA A 669 -8.73 89.69 -21.07
CA ALA A 669 -9.70 88.60 -21.24
C ALA A 669 -9.08 87.31 -21.84
N ILE A 670 -7.93 87.44 -22.51
CA ILE A 670 -7.13 86.35 -23.08
C ILE A 670 -5.77 86.20 -22.39
N SER A 671 -5.62 86.73 -21.17
CA SER A 671 -4.35 86.75 -20.41
C SER A 671 -3.18 87.38 -21.19
N GLY A 672 -3.49 88.38 -22.02
CA GLY A 672 -2.54 89.20 -22.76
C GLY A 672 -2.37 90.60 -22.16
N GLU A 673 -1.41 91.33 -22.73
CA GLU A 673 -0.95 92.64 -22.31
C GLU A 673 -1.08 93.65 -23.46
N CYS A 674 -1.35 94.91 -23.11
CA CYS A 674 -1.39 96.05 -24.04
C CYS A 674 -0.44 97.12 -23.53
N GLU A 675 0.63 97.36 -24.27
CA GLU A 675 1.64 98.38 -24.02
C GLU A 675 1.42 99.55 -25.00
N ILE A 676 1.49 100.78 -24.49
CA ILE A 676 1.38 101.98 -25.31
C ILE A 676 2.58 102.86 -24.99
N ALA A 677 3.39 103.16 -26.00
CA ALA A 677 4.49 104.09 -25.94
C ALA A 677 4.18 105.28 -26.87
N SER A 678 4.19 106.49 -26.34
CA SER A 678 3.89 107.70 -27.10
C SER A 678 4.77 108.84 -26.58
N ASP A 679 5.24 109.68 -27.49
CA ASP A 679 6.03 110.86 -27.14
C ASP A 679 5.53 112.06 -27.96
N ALA A 680 5.51 113.24 -27.34
CA ALA A 680 4.92 114.41 -27.97
C ALA A 680 5.69 114.78 -29.25
N GLN A 681 4.97 114.85 -30.38
CA GLN A 681 5.49 115.07 -31.72
C GLN A 681 6.41 113.99 -32.32
N GLN A 682 6.41 112.76 -31.76
CA GLN A 682 7.14 111.61 -32.34
C GLN A 682 6.27 110.37 -32.58
N GLY A 683 4.94 110.53 -32.63
CA GLY A 683 3.99 109.45 -32.92
C GLY A 683 3.64 108.55 -31.73
N THR A 684 2.89 107.48 -31.99
CA THR A 684 2.48 106.49 -30.99
C THR A 684 2.75 105.07 -31.48
N THR A 685 3.14 104.18 -30.56
CA THR A 685 3.24 102.74 -30.78
C THR A 685 2.38 102.00 -29.76
N VAL A 686 1.44 101.20 -30.26
CA VAL A 686 0.59 100.30 -29.48
C VAL A 686 1.02 98.87 -29.76
N ARG A 687 1.32 98.10 -28.70
CA ARG A 687 1.76 96.70 -28.80
C ARG A 687 0.84 95.81 -27.98
N PHE A 688 0.21 94.86 -28.65
CA PHE A 688 -0.56 93.79 -28.05
C PHE A 688 0.27 92.53 -27.98
N ARG A 689 0.35 91.91 -26.80
CA ARG A 689 1.10 90.66 -26.58
C ARG A 689 0.20 89.65 -25.89
N ALA A 690 -0.03 88.49 -26.49
CA ALA A 690 -0.79 87.41 -25.85
C ALA A 690 -0.13 86.06 -26.07
N ARG A 691 -0.10 85.22 -25.02
CA ARG A 691 0.51 83.90 -25.09
C ARG A 691 -0.35 82.98 -25.96
N LEU A 692 0.29 82.32 -26.92
CA LEU A 692 -0.36 81.33 -27.76
C LEU A 692 -0.83 80.15 -26.88
N PRO A 693 -2.05 79.62 -27.11
CA PRO A 693 -2.52 78.44 -26.38
C PRO A 693 -1.56 77.26 -26.57
N GLN A 694 -1.19 76.60 -25.47
CA GLN A 694 -0.16 75.54 -25.43
C GLN A 694 -0.64 74.17 -25.95
N LYS A 695 -1.88 74.05 -26.42
CA LYS A 695 -2.41 72.78 -26.91
C LYS A 695 -2.72 72.88 -28.41
N PRO A 696 -2.18 71.98 -29.25
CA PRO A 696 -2.85 71.67 -30.49
C PRO A 696 -4.23 71.12 -30.12
N LEU A 697 -5.29 71.75 -30.63
CA LEU A 697 -6.68 71.28 -30.54
C LEU A 697 -6.84 69.91 -31.21
#